data_AF-A0AAV7BEW1-F1
#
_entry.id   AF-A0AAV7BEW1-F1
#
_cell.length_a   1.000
_cell.length_b   1.000
_cell.length_c   1.000
_cell.angle_alpha   90.00
_cell.angle_beta   90.00
_cell.angle_gamma   90.00
#
_symmetry.space_group_name_H-M   'P 1'
#
loop_
_entity.id
_entity.type
_entity.pdbx_description
1 polymer ?
#
loop_
_entity_poly.entity_id
_entity_poly.type
_entity_poly.pdbx_seq_one_letter_code
_entity_poly.pdbx_strand_id
1 'polypeptide(L)'
;MLCVLHVAGYGYCKYVSVQVENLQKSIYQLEEQLHNEMQLKDEMEQKCRMYNIKLDKIMKELDEEGNQRKNLESVVSQIEKEKMMLQHRIGEYQRKAEQESEKRRNVENEVSTLKDQLEDLRKISQNSQMTNEKIAQLQKQLEEANDFLRNESDTAVRLRKSQNEMSKTITQLEALNRELQERCRLLESAKLQVEKDFFQLQAALDSERRDRNQGSELIGDLQVRMSSMQEELKHLKHNLERAEMDRKEALDFLNQSEKEKNNLEIELNYQLKSLQQRLDQEINEHKVTKARLSDKHQSFEEEKSVAMCEMEMKVKAERAAKEKAESRRMELEKQCSMMDFDLKQSHQKMEHLVHQKERLEEEVKQLTLQLEQETKKRITVQNEMKVHAFQADNLKGSEKQLKQEINTLLEAKRLLEFELVQLTKQYRGNEGQMRELQDQLEAEQYFSTLYKTQVKELKEEVEEKTKLSQELDKKLQELHSDKETLAAQLDLAVTKAESEQLARALLEEQCFELTQENKKLSTRTRQDVVDKDHTIRKMEESNHTLTKNVQELTKENAVLSEKVKTLDEDFKLKQEEISNLKITYEKNINTERTLKTQAVNKLAEIMNRKDFKLDRRKASSQDLRKKEKENRKLQLDLNQEKEKYNQMVTKFQKETEDMLMQLTEESNTRNELQMQLASKESDIEQLRARLAELQLRMDSTSVASLQTDEADGTIGESESRIEGWLSIPNRGNIKRHGWKKQYVVVSSKKILFYNDELDKEQSNPSMVLDIDKLFHVRPVTQGDVYRANTDEIPKIFQILYAKKENAEKRFGVGSRAASREDKLSSTTRDTSYSYTYHFPRL
;
A
#
# COMPACT_ATOMS: atom_id res chain seq x y z
N MET A 1 51.62 153.47 179.91
CA MET A 1 52.39 152.20 179.83
C MET A 1 51.53 151.15 179.09
N LEU A 2 51.06 151.31 177.85
CA LEU A 2 51.55 151.86 176.57
C LEU A 2 52.21 150.88 175.57
N CYS A 3 52.69 149.68 175.95
CA CYS A 3 53.42 148.82 174.98
C CYS A 3 53.10 147.32 174.96
N VAL A 4 52.48 146.72 175.99
CA VAL A 4 52.62 145.26 176.21
C VAL A 4 51.50 144.40 175.61
N LEU A 5 50.23 144.80 175.70
CA LEU A 5 49.10 143.93 175.31
C LEU A 5 48.58 144.13 173.87
N HIS A 6 49.14 145.07 173.11
CA HIS A 6 48.76 145.26 171.69
C HIS A 6 49.34 144.17 170.76
N VAL A 7 50.26 143.33 171.25
CA VAL A 7 51.00 142.33 170.47
C VAL A 7 50.28 140.97 170.41
N ALA A 8 49.53 140.58 171.45
CA ALA A 8 48.96 139.25 171.55
C ALA A 8 47.76 138.99 170.60
N GLY A 9 46.85 139.97 170.46
CA GLY A 9 45.61 139.79 169.67
C GLY A 9 45.84 139.59 168.18
N TYR A 10 46.86 140.24 167.60
CA TYR A 10 47.18 140.14 166.18
C TYR A 10 47.75 138.77 165.78
N GLY A 11 48.42 138.06 166.71
CA GLY A 11 48.92 136.71 166.46
C GLY A 11 47.79 135.68 166.33
N TYR A 12 46.80 135.73 167.23
CA TYR A 12 45.72 134.74 167.28
C TYR A 12 44.80 134.83 166.06
N CYS A 13 44.47 136.04 165.61
CA CYS A 13 43.67 136.28 164.41
C CYS A 13 44.32 135.68 163.14
N LYS A 14 45.65 135.80 163.03
CA LYS A 14 46.40 135.30 161.86
C LYS A 14 46.52 133.78 161.84
N TYR A 15 46.60 133.12 163.00
CA TYR A 15 46.65 131.65 163.10
C TYR A 15 45.33 131.00 162.69
N VAL A 16 44.20 131.52 163.21
CA VAL A 16 42.85 131.00 162.89
C VAL A 16 42.55 131.12 161.40
N SER A 17 42.90 132.24 160.76
CA SER A 17 42.68 132.45 159.31
C SER A 17 43.35 131.38 158.45
N VAL A 18 44.62 131.07 158.70
CA VAL A 18 45.38 130.04 157.96
C VAL A 18 44.80 128.64 158.19
N GLN A 19 44.29 128.36 159.38
CA GLN A 19 43.69 127.07 159.69
C GLN A 19 42.32 126.87 159.02
N VAL A 20 41.56 127.95 158.79
CA VAL A 20 40.32 127.92 157.99
C VAL A 20 40.61 127.70 156.50
N GLU A 21 41.58 128.40 155.91
CA GLU A 21 41.96 128.19 154.50
C GLU A 21 42.40 126.75 154.20
N ASN A 22 43.16 126.13 155.12
CA ASN A 22 43.58 124.73 154.97
C ASN A 22 42.40 123.75 155.04
N LEU A 23 41.41 124.00 155.90
CA LEU A 23 40.19 123.19 155.96
C LEU A 23 39.34 123.35 154.69
N GLN A 24 39.20 124.57 154.17
CA GLN A 24 38.47 124.80 152.91
C GLN A 24 39.12 124.08 151.71
N LYS A 25 40.45 124.09 151.61
CA LYS A 25 41.18 123.30 150.59
C LYS A 25 40.95 121.80 150.74
N SER A 26 40.95 121.28 151.97
CA SER A 26 40.71 119.86 152.23
C SER A 26 39.28 119.42 151.91
N ILE A 27 38.29 120.29 152.06
CA ILE A 27 36.89 120.00 151.67
C ILE A 27 36.79 119.90 150.14
N TYR A 28 37.34 120.88 149.41
CA TYR A 28 37.26 120.92 147.94
C TYR A 28 37.88 119.68 147.28
N GLN A 29 38.98 119.17 147.83
CA GLN A 29 39.62 117.94 147.37
C GLN A 29 38.77 116.67 147.60
N LEU A 30 37.96 116.64 148.66
CA LEU A 30 37.04 115.52 148.93
C LEU A 30 35.78 115.60 148.06
N GLU A 31 35.29 116.81 147.77
CA GLU A 31 34.19 117.03 146.81
C GLU A 31 34.57 116.60 145.39
N GLU A 32 35.79 116.92 144.95
CA GLU A 32 36.36 116.47 143.68
C GLU A 32 36.51 114.93 143.62
N GLN A 33 37.02 114.29 144.69
CA GLN A 33 37.10 112.83 144.76
C GLN A 33 35.72 112.15 144.69
N LEU A 34 34.74 112.67 145.43
CA LEU A 34 33.38 112.13 145.41
C LEU A 34 32.71 112.24 144.03
N HIS A 35 32.96 113.32 143.30
CA HIS A 35 32.44 113.50 141.95
C HIS A 35 33.01 112.45 140.97
N ASN A 36 34.33 112.22 141.03
CA ASN A 36 35.02 111.23 140.18
C ASN A 36 34.51 109.80 140.44
N GLU A 37 34.38 109.37 141.71
CA GLU A 37 33.83 108.04 142.06
C GLU A 37 32.38 107.86 141.58
N MET A 38 31.54 108.89 141.71
CA MET A 38 30.15 108.83 141.26
C MET A 38 30.04 108.68 139.73
N GLN A 39 30.93 109.34 138.98
CA GLN A 39 31.02 109.23 137.52
C GLN A 39 31.48 107.82 137.09
N LEU A 40 32.46 107.25 137.80
CA LEU A 40 33.00 105.90 137.58
C LEU A 40 31.95 104.80 137.83
N LYS A 41 31.13 104.96 138.88
CA LYS A 41 29.98 104.09 139.17
C LYS A 41 29.00 104.03 138.00
N ASP A 42 28.58 105.19 137.48
CA ASP A 42 27.53 105.26 136.46
C ASP A 42 28.01 104.73 135.09
N GLU A 43 29.30 104.88 134.76
CA GLU A 43 29.93 104.17 133.65
C GLU A 43 29.83 102.65 133.79
N MET A 44 30.09 102.11 134.98
CA MET A 44 30.05 100.67 135.24
C MET A 44 28.62 100.11 135.20
N GLU A 45 27.63 100.88 135.69
CA GLU A 45 26.22 100.54 135.49
C GLU A 45 25.82 100.52 134.01
N GLN A 46 26.23 101.50 133.20
CA GLN A 46 25.98 101.48 131.75
C GLN A 46 26.59 100.25 131.08
N LYS A 47 27.84 99.90 131.41
CA LYS A 47 28.53 98.72 130.86
C LYS A 47 27.76 97.43 131.20
N CYS A 48 27.33 97.25 132.46
CA CYS A 48 26.51 96.10 132.86
C CYS A 48 25.17 96.03 132.11
N ARG A 49 24.46 97.15 131.96
CA ARG A 49 23.19 97.20 131.21
C ARG A 49 23.40 96.80 129.73
N MET A 50 24.47 97.27 129.08
CA MET A 50 24.81 96.87 127.71
C MET A 50 25.13 95.37 127.57
N TYR A 51 25.85 94.79 128.53
CA TYR A 51 26.21 93.36 128.46
C TYR A 51 24.99 92.45 128.58
N ASN A 52 24.04 92.76 129.47
CA ASN A 52 22.80 91.98 129.57
C ASN A 52 21.98 92.03 128.27
N ILE A 53 21.83 93.21 127.66
CA ILE A 53 21.12 93.38 126.38
C ILE A 53 21.76 92.55 125.24
N LYS A 54 23.10 92.42 125.22
CA LYS A 54 23.79 91.55 124.26
C LYS A 54 23.53 90.06 124.53
N LEU A 55 23.48 89.66 125.80
CA LEU A 55 23.29 88.27 126.22
C LEU A 55 21.87 87.77 125.88
N ASP A 56 20.85 88.58 126.18
CA ASP A 56 19.45 88.31 125.79
C ASP A 56 19.28 88.15 124.27
N LYS A 57 20.05 88.92 123.47
CA LYS A 57 20.01 88.84 122.00
C LYS A 57 20.61 87.53 121.49
N ILE A 58 21.76 87.12 122.03
CA ILE A 58 22.42 85.86 121.66
C ILE A 58 21.55 84.65 122.02
N MET A 59 20.83 84.69 123.16
CA MET A 59 19.91 83.61 123.53
C MET A 59 18.77 83.43 122.52
N LYS A 60 18.17 84.51 122.02
CA LYS A 60 17.11 84.44 121.00
C LYS A 60 17.63 83.91 119.66
N GLU A 61 18.80 84.35 119.23
CA GLU A 61 19.44 83.87 117.99
C GLU A 61 19.71 82.35 118.04
N LEU A 62 20.05 81.82 119.22
CA LEU A 62 20.25 80.38 119.44
C LEU A 62 18.93 79.58 119.40
N ASP A 63 17.85 80.09 120.00
CA ASP A 63 16.52 79.47 119.94
C ASP A 63 15.93 79.48 118.52
N GLU A 64 16.17 80.55 117.75
CA GLU A 64 15.74 80.64 116.35
C GLU A 64 16.45 79.60 115.46
N GLU A 65 17.78 79.49 115.57
CA GLU A 65 18.59 78.47 114.88
C GLU A 65 18.15 77.04 115.24
N GLY A 66 17.90 76.77 116.52
CA GLY A 66 17.42 75.47 117.02
C GLY A 66 16.05 75.05 116.47
N ASN A 67 15.22 76.01 116.04
CA ASN A 67 13.94 75.74 115.37
C ASN A 67 14.09 75.60 113.85
N GLN A 68 14.94 76.40 113.20
CA GLN A 68 15.27 76.25 111.78
C GLN A 68 15.82 74.85 111.46
N ARG A 69 16.71 74.34 112.31
CA ARG A 69 17.30 73.00 112.16
C ARG A 69 16.26 71.87 112.16
N LYS A 70 15.31 71.88 113.09
CA LYS A 70 14.22 70.88 113.16
C LYS A 70 13.33 70.90 111.91
N ASN A 71 13.08 72.08 111.34
CA ASN A 71 12.32 72.22 110.11
C ASN A 71 13.05 71.60 108.92
N LEU A 72 14.38 71.80 108.81
CA LEU A 72 15.20 71.18 107.76
C LEU A 72 15.26 69.65 107.89
N GLU A 73 15.44 69.12 109.10
CA GLU A 73 15.45 67.67 109.36
C GLU A 73 14.11 67.01 108.98
N SER A 74 12.99 67.70 109.23
CA SER A 74 11.64 67.26 108.78
C SER A 74 11.51 67.23 107.24
N VAL A 75 11.96 68.28 106.55
CA VAL A 75 11.92 68.37 105.08
C VAL A 75 12.77 67.27 104.42
N VAL A 76 13.95 66.97 104.94
CA VAL A 76 14.80 65.87 104.43
C VAL A 76 14.09 64.53 104.54
N SER A 77 13.49 64.22 105.70
CA SER A 77 12.74 62.96 105.90
C SER A 77 11.53 62.83 104.97
N GLN A 78 10.91 63.93 104.55
CA GLN A 78 9.82 63.93 103.58
C GLN A 78 10.34 63.62 102.15
N ILE A 79 11.43 64.25 101.73
CA ILE A 79 12.06 64.03 100.41
C ILE A 79 12.53 62.57 100.26
N GLU A 80 13.05 61.95 101.32
CA GLU A 80 13.46 60.54 101.30
C GLU A 80 12.28 59.57 101.07
N LYS A 81 11.10 59.85 101.65
CA LYS A 81 9.87 59.08 101.43
C LYS A 81 9.37 59.24 99.99
N GLU A 82 9.40 60.45 99.46
CA GLU A 82 8.98 60.74 98.08
C GLU A 82 9.90 60.05 97.05
N LYS A 83 11.22 60.05 97.29
CA LYS A 83 12.21 59.30 96.49
C LYS A 83 11.89 57.80 96.42
N MET A 84 11.59 57.17 97.57
CA MET A 84 11.19 55.76 97.65
C MET A 84 9.91 55.47 96.85
N MET A 85 8.89 56.34 96.99
CA MET A 85 7.62 56.22 96.26
C MET A 85 7.79 56.37 94.73
N LEU A 86 8.69 57.24 94.28
CA LEU A 86 9.01 57.39 92.85
C LEU A 86 9.76 56.17 92.30
N GLN A 87 10.71 55.60 93.06
CA GLN A 87 11.42 54.37 92.66
C GLN A 87 10.46 53.18 92.49
N HIS A 88 9.48 53.00 93.39
CA HIS A 88 8.45 51.96 93.23
C HIS A 88 7.63 52.16 91.95
N ARG A 89 7.15 53.39 91.70
CA ARG A 89 6.35 53.71 90.51
C ARG A 89 7.11 53.45 89.21
N ILE A 90 8.40 53.78 89.14
CA ILE A 90 9.25 53.47 87.97
C ILE A 90 9.30 51.96 87.73
N GLY A 91 9.53 51.16 88.78
CA GLY A 91 9.53 49.69 88.71
C GLY A 91 8.16 49.07 88.38
N GLU A 92 7.05 49.77 88.58
CA GLU A 92 5.72 49.35 88.11
C GLU A 92 5.46 49.72 86.64
N TYR A 93 5.89 50.90 86.19
CA TYR A 93 5.76 51.31 84.79
C TYR A 93 6.61 50.42 83.87
N GLN A 94 7.84 50.08 84.28
CA GLN A 94 8.70 49.19 83.51
C GLN A 94 8.07 47.80 83.33
N ARG A 95 7.59 47.16 84.42
CA ARG A 95 6.91 45.85 84.34
C ARG A 95 5.65 45.88 83.45
N LYS A 96 4.92 47.00 83.42
CA LYS A 96 3.78 47.18 82.51
C LYS A 96 4.21 47.29 81.04
N ALA A 97 5.30 48.01 80.75
CA ALA A 97 5.85 48.11 79.40
C ALA A 97 6.36 46.76 78.88
N GLU A 98 7.06 45.99 79.72
CA GLU A 98 7.53 44.64 79.42
C GLU A 98 6.36 43.69 79.12
N GLN A 99 5.31 43.70 79.94
CA GLN A 99 4.09 42.90 79.71
C GLN A 99 3.36 43.30 78.42
N GLU A 100 3.31 44.58 78.07
CA GLU A 100 2.63 45.03 76.85
C GLU A 100 3.46 44.70 75.59
N SER A 101 4.79 44.77 75.67
CA SER A 101 5.69 44.32 74.61
C SER A 101 5.52 42.82 74.33
N GLU A 102 5.37 42.00 75.37
CA GLU A 102 5.19 40.55 75.21
C GLU A 102 3.80 40.21 74.65
N LYS A 103 2.72 40.88 75.10
CA LYS A 103 1.39 40.75 74.47
C LYS A 103 1.44 41.10 72.98
N ARG A 104 2.06 42.23 72.65
CA ARG A 104 2.19 42.70 71.26
C ARG A 104 2.88 41.66 70.39
N ARG A 105 4.00 41.10 70.86
CA ARG A 105 4.74 40.04 70.15
C ARG A 105 3.88 38.81 69.91
N ASN A 106 3.08 38.39 70.89
CA ASN A 106 2.19 37.23 70.75
C ASN A 106 1.05 37.50 69.75
N VAL A 107 0.45 38.69 69.75
CA VAL A 107 -0.53 39.10 68.71
C VAL A 107 0.10 39.18 67.32
N GLU A 108 1.34 39.69 67.21
CA GLU A 108 2.08 39.74 65.93
C GLU A 108 2.40 38.32 65.40
N ASN A 109 2.72 37.36 66.28
CA ASN A 109 2.87 35.95 65.93
C ASN A 109 1.56 35.31 65.46
N GLU A 110 0.45 35.52 66.19
CA GLU A 110 -0.88 35.02 65.81
C GLU A 110 -1.30 35.56 64.43
N VAL A 111 -1.14 36.87 64.19
CA VAL A 111 -1.40 37.51 62.90
C VAL A 111 -0.52 36.95 61.77
N SER A 112 0.71 36.51 62.04
CA SER A 112 1.52 35.79 61.04
C SER A 112 0.90 34.43 60.73
N THR A 113 0.67 33.59 61.73
CA THR A 113 0.14 32.22 61.52
C THR A 113 -1.23 32.20 60.85
N LEU A 114 -2.09 33.19 61.11
CA LEU A 114 -3.38 33.35 60.44
C LEU A 114 -3.25 33.78 58.97
N LYS A 115 -2.22 34.55 58.60
CA LYS A 115 -1.92 34.87 57.19
C LYS A 115 -1.43 33.63 56.44
N ASP A 116 -0.53 32.86 57.06
CA ASP A 116 0.02 31.65 56.46
C ASP A 116 -1.10 30.62 56.19
N GLN A 117 -2.01 30.42 57.15
CA GLN A 117 -3.20 29.58 57.01
C GLN A 117 -4.16 30.07 55.91
N LEU A 118 -4.39 31.39 55.80
CA LEU A 118 -5.24 31.96 54.75
C LEU A 118 -4.64 31.71 53.35
N GLU A 119 -3.32 31.83 53.23
CA GLU A 119 -2.61 31.67 51.96
C GLU A 119 -2.52 30.20 51.51
N ASP A 120 -2.38 29.26 52.45
CA ASP A 120 -2.49 27.83 52.14
C ASP A 120 -3.93 27.42 51.77
N LEU A 121 -4.96 27.99 52.41
CA LEU A 121 -6.36 27.79 51.98
C LEU A 121 -6.61 28.33 50.56
N ARG A 122 -6.00 29.45 50.17
CA ARG A 122 -6.04 29.97 48.80
C ARG A 122 -5.38 29.03 47.79
N LYS A 123 -4.18 28.52 48.09
CA LYS A 123 -3.49 27.53 47.24
C LYS A 123 -4.32 26.26 47.06
N ILE A 124 -4.93 25.75 48.14
CA ILE A 124 -5.83 24.58 48.10
C ILE A 124 -7.05 24.88 47.23
N SER A 125 -7.67 26.05 47.37
CA SER A 125 -8.80 26.47 46.53
C SER A 125 -8.43 26.56 45.04
N GLN A 126 -7.34 27.25 44.70
CA GLN A 126 -6.87 27.37 43.31
C GLN A 126 -6.51 26.02 42.71
N ASN A 127 -5.78 25.17 43.46
CA ASN A 127 -5.47 23.82 43.01
C ASN A 127 -6.75 22.99 42.78
N SER A 128 -7.76 23.11 43.64
CA SER A 128 -9.06 22.45 43.46
C SER A 128 -9.77 22.91 42.18
N GLN A 129 -9.79 24.21 41.90
CA GLN A 129 -10.35 24.75 40.64
C GLN A 129 -9.59 24.22 39.42
N MET A 130 -8.25 24.31 39.41
CA MET A 130 -7.39 23.78 38.35
C MET A 130 -7.61 22.27 38.11
N THR A 131 -7.81 21.47 39.18
CA THR A 131 -8.13 20.05 39.02
C THR A 131 -9.53 19.80 38.48
N ASN A 132 -10.53 20.59 38.89
CA ASN A 132 -11.91 20.45 38.40
C ASN A 132 -12.03 20.86 36.92
N GLU A 133 -11.39 21.95 36.52
CA GLU A 133 -11.31 22.38 35.12
C GLU A 133 -10.61 21.31 34.26
N LYS A 134 -9.52 20.72 34.76
CA LYS A 134 -8.81 19.64 34.05
C LYS A 134 -9.62 18.34 33.97
N ILE A 135 -10.40 18.02 35.00
CA ILE A 135 -11.36 16.89 34.96
C ILE A 135 -12.45 17.16 33.91
N ALA A 136 -13.03 18.36 33.87
CA ALA A 136 -14.04 18.73 32.87
C ALA A 136 -13.49 18.70 31.43
N GLN A 137 -12.25 19.15 31.20
CA GLN A 137 -11.57 19.04 29.91
C GLN A 137 -11.36 17.57 29.50
N LEU A 138 -10.92 16.71 30.42
CA LEU A 138 -10.72 15.28 30.16
C LEU A 138 -12.06 14.55 29.92
N GLN A 139 -13.14 14.95 30.59
CA GLN A 139 -14.49 14.43 30.33
C GLN A 139 -14.98 14.82 28.94
N LYS A 140 -14.82 16.08 28.53
CA LYS A 140 -15.19 16.54 27.18
C LYS A 140 -14.39 15.83 26.08
N GLN A 141 -13.08 15.64 26.28
CA GLN A 141 -12.24 14.86 25.36
C GLN A 141 -12.68 13.39 25.27
N LEU A 142 -13.16 12.81 26.36
CA LEU A 142 -13.71 11.45 26.38
C LEU A 142 -15.05 11.35 25.63
N GLU A 143 -15.92 12.34 25.77
CA GLU A 143 -17.18 12.41 25.00
C GLU A 143 -16.90 12.56 23.50
N GLU A 144 -16.04 13.52 23.11
CA GLU A 144 -15.60 13.72 21.73
C GLU A 144 -14.99 12.45 21.12
N ALA A 145 -14.11 11.76 21.84
CA ALA A 145 -13.51 10.50 21.38
C ALA A 145 -14.54 9.36 21.22
N ASN A 146 -15.56 9.29 22.09
CA ASN A 146 -16.63 8.29 21.95
C ASN A 146 -17.52 8.58 20.73
N ASP A 147 -17.84 9.85 20.46
CA ASP A 147 -18.60 10.22 19.27
C ASP A 147 -17.80 9.97 17.98
N PHE A 148 -16.48 10.20 17.97
CA PHE A 148 -15.63 9.79 16.84
C PHE A 148 -15.64 8.27 16.64
N LEU A 149 -15.42 7.46 17.68
CA LEU A 149 -15.47 5.99 17.60
C LEU A 149 -16.83 5.46 17.12
N ARG A 150 -17.93 6.12 17.53
CA ARG A 150 -19.28 5.78 17.07
C ARG A 150 -19.48 6.08 15.59
N ASN A 151 -19.06 7.26 15.14
CA ASN A 151 -19.11 7.64 13.73
C ASN A 151 -18.22 6.74 12.85
N GLU A 152 -17.05 6.33 13.35
CA GLU A 152 -16.14 5.39 12.67
C GLU A 152 -16.75 3.98 12.58
N SER A 153 -17.40 3.49 13.64
CA SER A 153 -18.19 2.26 13.59
C SER A 153 -19.30 2.33 12.52
N ASP A 154 -20.07 3.42 12.50
CA ASP A 154 -21.19 3.58 11.56
C ASP A 154 -20.75 3.82 10.12
N THR A 155 -19.56 4.41 9.88
CA THR A 155 -18.96 4.44 8.53
C THR A 155 -18.41 3.08 8.13
N ALA A 156 -17.74 2.34 9.02
CA ALA A 156 -17.26 0.98 8.74
C ALA A 156 -18.41 -0.02 8.45
N VAL A 157 -19.57 0.14 9.09
CA VAL A 157 -20.79 -0.63 8.74
C VAL A 157 -21.32 -0.24 7.35
N ARG A 158 -21.39 1.06 7.03
CA ARG A 158 -21.81 1.54 5.69
C ARG A 158 -20.86 1.08 4.57
N LEU A 159 -19.55 1.13 4.80
CA LEU A 159 -18.53 0.65 3.85
C LEU A 159 -18.65 -0.86 3.60
N ARG A 160 -18.82 -1.68 4.66
CA ARG A 160 -19.06 -3.12 4.51
C ARG A 160 -20.37 -3.42 3.77
N LYS A 161 -21.42 -2.62 3.95
CA LYS A 161 -22.65 -2.75 3.16
C LYS A 161 -22.41 -2.44 1.68
N SER A 162 -21.75 -1.32 1.38
CA SER A 162 -21.40 -0.92 0.00
C SER A 162 -20.51 -1.96 -0.69
N GLN A 163 -19.50 -2.49 0.01
CA GLN A 163 -18.64 -3.58 -0.48
C GLN A 163 -19.45 -4.84 -0.83
N ASN A 164 -20.40 -5.23 0.01
CA ASN A 164 -21.29 -6.38 -0.25
C ASN A 164 -22.28 -6.13 -1.40
N GLU A 165 -22.66 -4.88 -1.65
CA GLU A 165 -23.51 -4.50 -2.79
C GLU A 165 -22.71 -4.47 -4.10
N MET A 166 -21.48 -3.94 -4.07
CA MET A 166 -20.57 -3.95 -5.22
C MET A 166 -20.06 -5.37 -5.56
N SER A 167 -19.82 -6.23 -4.57
CA SER A 167 -19.49 -7.64 -4.80
C SER A 167 -20.61 -8.38 -5.55
N LYS A 168 -21.89 -8.06 -5.25
CA LYS A 168 -23.04 -8.63 -5.98
C LYS A 168 -23.12 -8.14 -7.41
N THR A 169 -22.89 -6.84 -7.68
CA THR A 169 -22.91 -6.32 -9.05
C THR A 169 -21.74 -6.86 -9.88
N ILE A 170 -20.55 -7.03 -9.30
CA ILE A 170 -19.42 -7.73 -9.93
C ILE A 170 -19.83 -9.17 -10.31
N THR A 171 -20.40 -9.94 -9.38
CA THR A 171 -20.85 -11.33 -9.64
C THR A 171 -21.90 -11.40 -10.76
N GLN A 172 -22.82 -10.42 -10.83
CA GLN A 172 -23.81 -10.32 -11.91
C GLN A 172 -23.19 -9.98 -13.27
N LEU A 173 -22.21 -9.07 -13.30
CA LEU A 173 -21.47 -8.71 -14.52
C LEU A 173 -20.59 -9.86 -15.01
N GLU A 174 -19.97 -10.63 -14.11
CA GLU A 174 -19.25 -11.86 -14.46
C GLU A 174 -20.17 -12.91 -15.10
N ALA A 175 -21.37 -13.12 -14.55
CA ALA A 175 -22.34 -14.05 -15.12
C ALA A 175 -22.78 -13.61 -16.52
N LEU A 176 -23.11 -12.32 -16.70
CA LEU A 176 -23.46 -11.76 -18.01
C LEU A 176 -22.31 -11.85 -19.02
N ASN A 177 -21.06 -11.65 -18.59
CA ASN A 177 -19.89 -11.79 -19.45
C ASN A 177 -19.70 -13.25 -19.92
N ARG A 178 -19.93 -14.24 -19.04
CA ARG A 178 -19.91 -15.68 -19.41
C ARG A 178 -21.03 -16.01 -20.41
N GLU A 179 -22.24 -15.46 -20.25
CA GLU A 179 -23.31 -15.61 -21.24
C GLU A 179 -22.95 -15.01 -22.60
N LEU A 180 -22.33 -13.83 -22.62
CA LEU A 180 -21.90 -13.18 -23.87
C LEU A 180 -20.77 -13.95 -24.55
N GLN A 181 -19.79 -14.46 -23.79
CA GLN A 181 -18.73 -15.33 -24.31
C GLN A 181 -19.29 -16.60 -24.96
N GLU A 182 -20.26 -17.26 -24.33
CA GLU A 182 -20.92 -18.44 -24.91
C GLU A 182 -21.75 -18.09 -26.16
N ARG A 183 -22.45 -16.95 -26.17
CA ARG A 183 -23.14 -16.46 -27.39
C ARG A 183 -22.16 -16.19 -28.53
N CYS A 184 -20.99 -15.60 -28.26
CA CYS A 184 -19.94 -15.42 -29.26
C CYS A 184 -19.44 -16.77 -29.80
N ARG A 185 -19.15 -17.74 -28.93
CA ARG A 185 -18.71 -19.09 -29.31
C ARG A 185 -19.74 -19.82 -30.18
N LEU A 186 -21.03 -19.67 -29.88
CA LEU A 186 -22.12 -20.22 -30.69
C LEU A 186 -22.25 -19.53 -32.06
N LEU A 187 -22.08 -18.20 -32.11
CA LEU A 187 -22.08 -17.44 -33.37
C LEU A 187 -20.87 -17.77 -34.26
N GLU A 188 -19.68 -17.96 -33.67
CA GLU A 188 -18.49 -18.44 -34.39
C GLU A 188 -18.70 -19.84 -34.97
N SER A 189 -19.29 -20.75 -34.19
CA SER A 189 -19.62 -22.10 -34.66
C SER A 189 -20.68 -22.08 -35.77
N ALA A 190 -21.69 -21.20 -35.69
CA ALA A 190 -22.71 -21.03 -36.71
C ALA A 190 -22.12 -20.43 -38.01
N LYS A 191 -21.27 -19.41 -37.89
CA LYS A 191 -20.50 -18.83 -39.01
C LYS A 191 -19.68 -19.91 -39.73
N LEU A 192 -18.90 -20.69 -38.97
CA LEU A 192 -18.05 -21.75 -39.52
C LEU A 192 -18.87 -22.82 -40.26
N GLN A 193 -20.11 -23.10 -39.81
CA GLN A 193 -21.00 -24.01 -40.53
C GLN A 193 -21.49 -23.40 -41.85
N VAL A 194 -21.96 -22.15 -41.84
CA VAL A 194 -22.38 -21.43 -43.06
C VAL A 194 -21.24 -21.30 -44.08
N GLU A 195 -20.00 -21.10 -43.62
CA GLU A 195 -18.81 -21.10 -44.49
C GLU A 195 -18.58 -22.47 -45.15
N LYS A 196 -18.73 -23.58 -44.43
CA LYS A 196 -18.67 -24.94 -45.01
C LYS A 196 -19.79 -25.19 -46.01
N ASP A 197 -21.01 -24.81 -45.68
CA ASP A 197 -22.19 -25.01 -46.53
C ASP A 197 -22.06 -24.20 -47.83
N PHE A 198 -21.51 -22.98 -47.75
CA PHE A 198 -21.16 -22.16 -48.90
C PHE A 198 -20.12 -22.85 -49.81
N PHE A 199 -19.02 -23.38 -49.26
CA PHE A 199 -18.02 -24.09 -50.06
C PHE A 199 -18.58 -25.37 -50.70
N GLN A 200 -19.48 -26.09 -50.03
CA GLN A 200 -20.18 -27.26 -50.61
C GLN A 200 -21.10 -26.86 -51.77
N LEU A 201 -21.89 -25.79 -51.60
CA LEU A 201 -22.75 -25.24 -52.66
C LEU A 201 -21.94 -24.75 -53.86
N GLN A 202 -20.79 -24.10 -53.63
CA GLN A 202 -19.89 -23.67 -54.70
C GLN A 202 -19.31 -24.86 -55.47
N ALA A 203 -18.85 -25.91 -54.77
CA ALA A 203 -18.33 -27.12 -55.39
C ALA A 203 -19.40 -27.87 -56.22
N ALA A 204 -20.65 -27.90 -55.74
CA ALA A 204 -21.78 -28.47 -56.47
C ALA A 204 -22.12 -27.66 -57.74
N LEU A 205 -22.18 -26.32 -57.63
CA LEU A 205 -22.42 -25.41 -58.76
C LEU A 205 -21.33 -25.56 -59.84
N ASP A 206 -20.07 -25.66 -59.45
CA ASP A 206 -18.97 -25.84 -60.40
C ASP A 206 -18.94 -27.26 -61.00
N SER A 207 -19.57 -28.27 -60.37
CA SER A 207 -19.84 -29.55 -61.04
C SER A 207 -20.95 -29.42 -62.07
N GLU A 208 -22.09 -28.86 -61.69
CA GLU A 208 -23.22 -28.66 -62.62
C GLU A 208 -22.83 -27.80 -63.84
N ARG A 209 -21.84 -26.90 -63.68
CA ARG A 209 -21.21 -26.16 -64.78
C ARG A 209 -20.36 -27.05 -65.69
N ARG A 210 -19.52 -27.94 -65.15
CA ARG A 210 -18.75 -28.92 -65.93
C ARG A 210 -19.68 -29.85 -66.72
N ASP A 211 -20.73 -30.34 -66.06
CA ASP A 211 -21.70 -31.28 -66.64
C ASP A 211 -22.50 -30.61 -67.78
N ARG A 212 -22.89 -29.33 -67.61
CA ARG A 212 -23.49 -28.53 -68.69
C ARG A 212 -22.54 -28.27 -69.86
N ASN A 213 -21.25 -28.02 -69.59
CA ASN A 213 -20.27 -27.81 -70.65
C ASN A 213 -20.09 -29.09 -71.49
N GLN A 214 -19.92 -30.25 -70.85
CA GLN A 214 -19.86 -31.56 -71.53
C GLN A 214 -21.14 -31.84 -72.33
N GLY A 215 -22.32 -31.49 -71.78
CA GLY A 215 -23.58 -31.56 -72.52
C GLY A 215 -23.62 -30.66 -73.75
N SER A 216 -23.02 -29.46 -73.69
CA SER A 216 -22.89 -28.55 -74.83
C SER A 216 -21.88 -29.05 -75.88
N GLU A 217 -20.79 -29.66 -75.46
CA GLU A 217 -19.80 -30.30 -76.35
C GLU A 217 -20.44 -31.45 -77.12
N LEU A 218 -21.16 -32.35 -76.42
CA LEU A 218 -21.91 -33.46 -77.04
C LEU A 218 -22.99 -32.97 -78.02
N ILE A 219 -23.68 -31.86 -77.72
CA ILE A 219 -24.62 -31.24 -78.66
C ILE A 219 -23.89 -30.73 -79.92
N GLY A 220 -22.69 -30.14 -79.77
CA GLY A 220 -21.84 -29.73 -80.88
C GLY A 220 -21.42 -30.90 -81.78
N ASP A 221 -20.91 -31.97 -81.19
CA ASP A 221 -20.50 -33.19 -81.92
C ASP A 221 -21.68 -33.82 -82.68
N LEU A 222 -22.86 -33.88 -82.06
CA LEU A 222 -24.07 -34.38 -82.70
C LEU A 222 -24.53 -33.47 -83.86
N GLN A 223 -24.40 -32.15 -83.74
CA GLN A 223 -24.69 -31.22 -84.83
C GLN A 223 -23.72 -31.39 -86.00
N VAL A 224 -22.40 -31.45 -85.73
CA VAL A 224 -21.37 -31.70 -86.76
C VAL A 224 -21.62 -33.03 -87.48
N ARG A 225 -21.92 -34.10 -86.73
CA ARG A 225 -22.25 -35.40 -87.31
C ARG A 225 -23.54 -35.38 -88.13
N MET A 226 -24.57 -34.65 -87.69
CA MET A 226 -25.79 -34.44 -88.47
C MET A 226 -25.50 -33.72 -89.79
N SER A 227 -24.66 -32.67 -89.77
CA SER A 227 -24.28 -31.96 -91.00
C SER A 227 -23.48 -32.84 -91.96
N SER A 228 -22.55 -33.70 -91.48
CA SER A 228 -21.85 -34.67 -92.33
C SER A 228 -22.83 -35.63 -93.02
N MET A 229 -23.72 -36.26 -92.25
CA MET A 229 -24.72 -37.19 -92.79
C MET A 229 -25.70 -36.50 -93.76
N GLN A 230 -26.02 -35.22 -93.55
CA GLN A 230 -26.83 -34.43 -94.49
C GLN A 230 -26.10 -34.17 -95.81
N GLU A 231 -24.79 -33.91 -95.80
CA GLU A 231 -24.00 -33.71 -97.02
C GLU A 231 -23.78 -35.03 -97.76
N GLU A 232 -23.48 -36.12 -97.03
CA GLU A 232 -23.43 -37.48 -97.57
C GLU A 232 -24.75 -37.86 -98.27
N LEU A 233 -25.91 -37.54 -97.66
CA LEU A 233 -27.23 -37.75 -98.27
C LEU A 233 -27.47 -36.89 -99.51
N LYS A 234 -26.93 -35.66 -99.61
CA LYS A 234 -26.97 -34.87 -100.85
C LYS A 234 -26.10 -35.51 -101.94
N HIS A 235 -24.88 -35.91 -101.61
CA HIS A 235 -23.98 -36.57 -102.55
C HIS A 235 -24.56 -37.89 -103.07
N LEU A 236 -25.17 -38.70 -102.21
CA LEU A 236 -25.85 -39.95 -102.60
C LEU A 236 -27.05 -39.68 -103.52
N LYS A 237 -27.87 -38.65 -103.24
CA LYS A 237 -28.96 -38.24 -104.15
C LYS A 237 -28.44 -37.80 -105.52
N HIS A 238 -27.44 -36.93 -105.56
CA HIS A 238 -26.85 -36.47 -106.81
C HIS A 238 -26.22 -37.62 -107.64
N ASN A 239 -25.60 -38.58 -106.97
CA ASN A 239 -25.06 -39.78 -107.63
C ASN A 239 -26.18 -40.72 -108.14
N LEU A 240 -27.30 -40.83 -107.42
CA LEU A 240 -28.48 -41.59 -107.86
C LEU A 240 -29.16 -40.91 -109.06
N GLU A 241 -29.35 -39.60 -109.03
CA GLU A 241 -29.91 -38.79 -110.13
C GLU A 241 -29.07 -38.96 -111.41
N ARG A 242 -27.73 -38.96 -111.28
CA ARG A 242 -26.81 -39.25 -112.39
C ARG A 242 -26.96 -40.69 -112.90
N ALA A 243 -26.93 -41.69 -112.02
CA ALA A 243 -27.12 -43.09 -112.42
C ALA A 243 -28.49 -43.34 -113.08
N GLU A 244 -29.53 -42.59 -112.71
CA GLU A 244 -30.82 -42.60 -113.39
C GLU A 244 -30.79 -41.94 -114.78
N MET A 245 -29.98 -40.90 -115.00
CA MET A 245 -29.72 -40.35 -116.33
C MET A 245 -28.96 -41.35 -117.20
N ASP A 246 -27.83 -41.86 -116.71
CA ASP A 246 -27.00 -42.86 -117.41
C ASP A 246 -27.85 -44.09 -117.83
N ARG A 247 -28.76 -44.54 -116.95
CA ARG A 247 -29.70 -45.64 -117.22
C ARG A 247 -30.80 -45.28 -118.25
N LYS A 248 -31.24 -44.02 -118.31
CA LYS A 248 -32.19 -43.55 -119.34
C LYS A 248 -31.50 -43.48 -120.70
N GLU A 249 -30.31 -42.89 -120.77
CA GLU A 249 -29.51 -42.81 -122.00
C GLU A 249 -29.19 -44.20 -122.55
N ALA A 250 -28.78 -45.16 -121.70
CA ALA A 250 -28.56 -46.54 -122.10
C ALA A 250 -29.84 -47.25 -122.60
N LEU A 251 -31.00 -46.95 -122.00
CA LEU A 251 -32.29 -47.50 -122.43
C LEU A 251 -32.73 -46.90 -123.79
N ASP A 252 -32.52 -45.61 -124.00
CA ASP A 252 -32.82 -44.96 -125.28
C ASP A 252 -31.89 -45.42 -126.40
N PHE A 253 -30.61 -45.70 -126.09
CA PHE A 253 -29.68 -46.32 -127.03
C PHE A 253 -30.09 -47.76 -127.38
N LEU A 254 -30.57 -48.54 -126.41
CA LEU A 254 -31.15 -49.87 -126.65
C LEU A 254 -32.41 -49.78 -127.53
N ASN A 255 -33.36 -48.90 -127.19
CA ASN A 255 -34.57 -48.64 -127.96
C ASN A 255 -34.27 -48.22 -129.41
N GLN A 256 -33.18 -47.48 -129.63
CA GLN A 256 -32.72 -47.08 -130.96
C GLN A 256 -32.12 -48.27 -131.74
N SER A 257 -31.27 -49.07 -131.09
CA SER A 257 -30.70 -50.28 -131.69
C SER A 257 -31.77 -51.34 -132.03
N GLU A 258 -32.81 -51.49 -131.21
CA GLU A 258 -33.95 -52.36 -131.51
C GLU A 258 -34.78 -51.88 -132.71
N LYS A 259 -34.96 -50.55 -132.88
CA LYS A 259 -35.60 -49.98 -134.08
C LYS A 259 -34.75 -50.21 -135.32
N GLU A 260 -33.45 -49.99 -135.24
CA GLU A 260 -32.52 -50.22 -136.36
C GLU A 260 -32.51 -51.70 -136.77
N LYS A 261 -32.47 -52.62 -135.80
CA LYS A 261 -32.63 -54.06 -136.04
C LYS A 261 -33.97 -54.40 -136.70
N ASN A 262 -35.09 -53.87 -136.19
CA ASN A 262 -36.41 -54.13 -136.77
C ASN A 262 -36.52 -53.58 -138.21
N ASN A 263 -35.97 -52.40 -138.48
CA ASN A 263 -35.89 -51.85 -139.83
C ASN A 263 -35.09 -52.77 -140.79
N LEU A 264 -33.95 -53.30 -140.34
CA LEU A 264 -33.16 -54.28 -141.09
C LEU A 264 -33.89 -55.61 -141.30
N GLU A 265 -34.63 -56.10 -140.29
CA GLU A 265 -35.47 -57.30 -140.41
C GLU A 265 -36.64 -57.10 -141.40
N ILE A 266 -37.27 -55.92 -141.40
CA ILE A 266 -38.32 -55.53 -142.36
C ILE A 266 -37.74 -55.44 -143.77
N GLU A 267 -36.59 -54.79 -143.96
CA GLU A 267 -35.94 -54.66 -145.26
C GLU A 267 -35.51 -56.03 -145.81
N LEU A 268 -34.89 -56.88 -145.00
CA LEU A 268 -34.52 -58.25 -145.39
C LEU A 268 -35.75 -59.10 -145.73
N ASN A 269 -36.85 -58.99 -144.97
CA ASN A 269 -38.11 -59.68 -145.24
C ASN A 269 -38.77 -59.20 -146.56
N TYR A 270 -38.68 -57.90 -146.85
CA TYR A 270 -39.12 -57.33 -148.13
C TYR A 270 -38.27 -57.85 -149.31
N GLN A 271 -36.94 -57.85 -149.18
CA GLN A 271 -36.03 -58.40 -150.19
C GLN A 271 -36.29 -59.90 -150.44
N LEU A 272 -36.44 -60.70 -149.38
CA LEU A 272 -36.77 -62.12 -149.47
C LEU A 272 -38.13 -62.36 -150.15
N LYS A 273 -39.17 -61.57 -149.83
CA LYS A 273 -40.47 -61.65 -150.51
C LYS A 273 -40.39 -61.25 -151.98
N SER A 274 -39.59 -60.24 -152.33
CA SER A 274 -39.38 -59.83 -153.73
C SER A 274 -38.68 -60.93 -154.53
N LEU A 275 -37.70 -61.61 -153.95
CA LEU A 275 -37.04 -62.77 -154.55
C LEU A 275 -37.98 -63.97 -154.70
N GLN A 276 -38.75 -64.29 -153.65
CA GLN A 276 -39.76 -65.36 -153.67
C GLN A 276 -40.83 -65.12 -154.75
N GLN A 277 -41.33 -63.90 -154.89
CA GLN A 277 -42.32 -63.56 -155.93
C GLN A 277 -41.77 -63.74 -157.36
N ARG A 278 -40.49 -63.44 -157.60
CA ARG A 278 -39.84 -63.70 -158.90
C ARG A 278 -39.72 -65.21 -159.18
N LEU A 279 -39.36 -66.00 -158.18
CA LEU A 279 -39.29 -67.45 -158.27
C LEU A 279 -40.67 -68.07 -158.53
N ASP A 280 -41.71 -67.64 -157.80
CA ASP A 280 -43.09 -68.07 -158.01
C ASP A 280 -43.64 -67.64 -159.38
N GLN A 281 -43.17 -66.51 -159.93
CA GLN A 281 -43.51 -66.10 -161.30
C GLN A 281 -42.88 -67.06 -162.33
N GLU A 282 -41.58 -67.36 -162.27
CA GLU A 282 -40.95 -68.36 -163.16
C GLU A 282 -41.62 -69.73 -163.05
N ILE A 283 -41.93 -70.18 -161.82
CA ILE A 283 -42.66 -71.44 -161.59
C ILE A 283 -44.02 -71.43 -162.29
N ASN A 284 -44.78 -70.32 -162.23
CA ASN A 284 -46.08 -70.22 -162.89
C ASN A 284 -45.98 -70.09 -164.40
N GLU A 285 -44.98 -69.39 -164.95
CA GLU A 285 -44.73 -69.31 -166.39
C GLU A 285 -44.33 -70.69 -166.96
N HIS A 286 -43.52 -71.46 -166.23
CA HIS A 286 -43.26 -72.88 -166.52
C HIS A 286 -44.51 -73.77 -166.37
N LYS A 287 -45.43 -73.44 -165.46
CA LYS A 287 -46.71 -74.16 -165.27
C LYS A 287 -47.67 -73.92 -166.45
N VAL A 288 -47.79 -72.67 -166.90
CA VAL A 288 -48.65 -72.26 -168.01
C VAL A 288 -48.14 -72.78 -169.36
N THR A 289 -46.83 -72.78 -169.59
CA THR A 289 -46.23 -73.41 -170.79
C THR A 289 -46.40 -74.94 -170.78
N LYS A 290 -46.33 -75.58 -169.61
CA LYS A 290 -46.58 -77.04 -169.45
C LYS A 290 -48.06 -77.44 -169.59
N ALA A 291 -49.01 -76.51 -169.42
CA ALA A 291 -50.46 -76.80 -169.40
C ALA A 291 -51.19 -76.62 -170.75
N ARG A 292 -50.50 -76.25 -171.84
CA ARG A 292 -51.13 -75.95 -173.15
C ARG A 292 -51.27 -77.14 -174.12
N LEU A 293 -51.20 -78.38 -173.63
CA LEU A 293 -51.27 -79.60 -174.45
C LEU A 293 -52.20 -80.66 -173.81
N SER A 294 -53.44 -80.80 -174.33
CA SER A 294 -54.59 -81.68 -173.93
C SER A 294 -55.78 -80.88 -173.34
N ASP A 295 -56.65 -80.20 -174.11
CA ASP A 295 -57.66 -80.69 -175.08
C ASP A 295 -58.68 -81.70 -174.48
N LYS A 296 -60.03 -81.58 -174.61
CA LYS A 296 -60.97 -80.51 -175.07
C LYS A 296 -62.47 -80.92 -174.82
N HIS A 297 -63.46 -80.06 -175.16
CA HIS A 297 -64.93 -80.34 -175.40
C HIS A 297 -65.88 -80.62 -174.18
N GLN A 298 -67.22 -80.36 -174.16
CA GLN A 298 -68.12 -79.36 -174.82
C GLN A 298 -69.61 -79.41 -174.32
N SER A 299 -70.30 -78.24 -174.16
CA SER A 299 -71.75 -77.93 -174.41
C SER A 299 -72.91 -78.79 -173.80
N PHE A 300 -74.22 -78.44 -173.78
CA PHE A 300 -75.03 -77.28 -174.27
C PHE A 300 -76.40 -77.14 -173.52
N GLU A 301 -77.04 -75.95 -173.61
CA GLU A 301 -78.48 -75.57 -173.81
C GLU A 301 -79.62 -76.64 -173.89
N GLU A 302 -80.94 -76.32 -173.83
CA GLU A 302 -81.76 -75.13 -173.43
C GLU A 302 -83.23 -75.59 -173.18
N GLU A 303 -84.10 -74.78 -172.57
CA GLU A 303 -85.31 -74.26 -173.25
C GLU A 303 -86.10 -73.22 -172.44
N LYS A 304 -86.77 -72.29 -173.15
CA LYS A 304 -87.72 -71.30 -172.62
C LYS A 304 -88.86 -71.14 -173.64
N SER A 305 -90.09 -70.87 -173.19
CA SER A 305 -90.79 -69.58 -173.48
C SER A 305 -92.32 -69.62 -173.24
N VAL A 306 -92.75 -69.39 -171.99
CA VAL A 306 -94.13 -68.91 -171.70
C VAL A 306 -94.14 -67.84 -170.61
N ALA A 307 -93.21 -67.90 -169.64
CA ALA A 307 -93.13 -67.01 -168.48
C ALA A 307 -92.66 -65.57 -168.75
N MET A 308 -92.97 -64.97 -169.92
CA MET A 308 -92.51 -63.62 -170.30
C MET A 308 -93.57 -62.51 -170.14
N CYS A 309 -94.66 -62.75 -169.39
CA CYS A 309 -95.59 -61.69 -168.97
C CYS A 309 -95.54 -61.37 -167.46
N GLU A 310 -95.08 -62.28 -166.59
CA GLU A 310 -94.98 -61.98 -165.15
C GLU A 310 -93.79 -61.08 -164.78
N MET A 311 -92.71 -61.14 -165.56
CA MET A 311 -91.45 -60.45 -165.25
C MET A 311 -91.64 -58.92 -165.16
N GLU A 312 -92.47 -58.34 -166.04
CA GLU A 312 -92.61 -56.89 -166.15
C GLU A 312 -93.44 -56.27 -165.01
N MET A 313 -94.33 -57.04 -164.38
CA MET A 313 -95.02 -56.62 -163.15
C MET A 313 -94.06 -56.70 -161.94
N LYS A 314 -93.27 -57.77 -161.83
CA LYS A 314 -92.29 -57.96 -160.74
C LYS A 314 -91.23 -56.84 -160.71
N VAL A 315 -90.66 -56.48 -161.87
CA VAL A 315 -89.65 -55.40 -161.97
C VAL A 315 -90.19 -54.02 -161.58
N LYS A 316 -91.47 -53.72 -161.82
CA LYS A 316 -92.09 -52.44 -161.38
C LYS A 316 -92.34 -52.43 -159.86
N ALA A 317 -92.71 -53.56 -159.26
CA ALA A 317 -92.84 -53.69 -157.81
C ALA A 317 -91.49 -53.61 -157.09
N GLU A 318 -90.44 -54.25 -157.60
CA GLU A 318 -89.09 -54.20 -157.01
C GLU A 318 -88.50 -52.79 -157.00
N ARG A 319 -88.68 -51.99 -158.07
CA ARG A 319 -88.17 -50.61 -158.10
C ARG A 319 -88.80 -49.74 -157.01
N ALA A 320 -90.14 -49.80 -156.87
CA ALA A 320 -90.84 -49.07 -155.81
C ALA A 320 -90.48 -49.57 -154.40
N ALA A 321 -90.22 -50.87 -154.23
CA ALA A 321 -89.72 -51.43 -152.97
C ALA A 321 -88.30 -50.94 -152.66
N LYS A 322 -87.41 -50.89 -153.66
CA LYS A 322 -86.03 -50.38 -153.53
C LYS A 322 -86.02 -48.92 -153.12
N GLU A 323 -86.70 -48.04 -153.84
CA GLU A 323 -86.73 -46.60 -153.52
C GLU A 323 -87.26 -46.34 -152.10
N LYS A 324 -88.27 -47.10 -151.68
CA LYS A 324 -88.84 -47.03 -150.31
C LYS A 324 -87.87 -47.53 -149.24
N ALA A 325 -87.12 -48.61 -149.50
CA ALA A 325 -86.09 -49.12 -148.60
C ALA A 325 -84.86 -48.20 -148.54
N GLU A 326 -84.46 -47.63 -149.67
CA GLU A 326 -83.31 -46.71 -149.81
C GLU A 326 -83.59 -45.36 -149.14
N SER A 327 -84.83 -44.86 -149.26
CA SER A 327 -85.34 -43.72 -148.47
C SER A 327 -85.34 -44.03 -146.96
N ARG A 328 -85.73 -45.25 -146.57
CA ARG A 328 -85.72 -45.69 -145.16
C ARG A 328 -84.29 -45.81 -144.61
N ARG A 329 -83.33 -46.26 -145.42
CA ARG A 329 -81.90 -46.29 -145.08
C ARG A 329 -81.35 -44.88 -144.85
N MET A 330 -81.59 -43.94 -145.77
CA MET A 330 -81.10 -42.57 -145.63
C MET A 330 -81.69 -41.84 -144.41
N GLU A 331 -82.96 -42.05 -144.09
CA GLU A 331 -83.57 -41.48 -142.88
C GLU A 331 -83.01 -42.13 -141.60
N LEU A 332 -82.70 -43.43 -141.61
CA LEU A 332 -82.00 -44.10 -140.49
C LEU A 332 -80.55 -43.63 -140.34
N GLU A 333 -79.79 -43.47 -141.42
CA GLU A 333 -78.41 -42.95 -141.39
C GLU A 333 -78.36 -41.51 -140.86
N LYS A 334 -79.34 -40.69 -141.22
CA LYS A 334 -79.56 -39.35 -140.66
C LYS A 334 -79.90 -39.39 -139.18
N GLN A 335 -80.74 -40.32 -138.72
CA GLN A 335 -81.06 -40.50 -137.30
C GLN A 335 -79.87 -41.01 -136.49
N CYS A 336 -79.08 -41.95 -137.02
CA CYS A 336 -77.81 -42.38 -136.43
C CYS A 336 -76.81 -41.23 -136.35
N SER A 337 -76.65 -40.43 -137.42
CA SER A 337 -75.76 -39.26 -137.42
C SER A 337 -76.17 -38.19 -136.39
N MET A 338 -77.48 -38.04 -136.15
CA MET A 338 -78.02 -37.16 -135.11
C MET A 338 -77.72 -37.71 -133.71
N MET A 339 -77.98 -38.99 -133.46
CA MET A 339 -77.65 -39.64 -132.18
C MET A 339 -76.14 -39.66 -131.89
N ASP A 340 -75.29 -39.83 -132.91
CA ASP A 340 -73.83 -39.73 -132.78
C ASP A 340 -73.37 -38.31 -132.40
N PHE A 341 -74.06 -37.27 -132.89
CA PHE A 341 -73.79 -35.88 -132.52
C PHE A 341 -74.23 -35.61 -131.07
N ASP A 342 -75.43 -36.03 -130.70
CA ASP A 342 -75.96 -35.88 -129.33
C ASP A 342 -75.12 -36.67 -128.32
N LEU A 343 -74.67 -37.88 -128.67
CA LEU A 343 -73.78 -38.70 -127.85
C LEU A 343 -72.41 -38.05 -127.68
N LYS A 344 -71.81 -37.48 -128.74
CA LYS A 344 -70.55 -36.71 -128.65
C LYS A 344 -70.71 -35.45 -127.80
N GLN A 345 -71.81 -34.71 -127.96
CA GLN A 345 -72.12 -33.53 -127.13
C GLN A 345 -72.30 -33.91 -125.66
N SER A 346 -72.99 -35.03 -125.39
CA SER A 346 -73.16 -35.59 -124.04
C SER A 346 -71.83 -36.04 -123.44
N HIS A 347 -70.96 -36.68 -124.23
CA HIS A 347 -69.64 -37.12 -123.79
C HIS A 347 -68.74 -35.93 -123.43
N GLN A 348 -68.65 -34.91 -124.28
CA GLN A 348 -67.91 -33.67 -123.99
C GLN A 348 -68.43 -32.96 -122.73
N LYS A 349 -69.76 -32.97 -122.52
CA LYS A 349 -70.38 -32.42 -121.31
C LYS A 349 -70.06 -33.26 -120.06
N MET A 350 -69.98 -34.59 -120.19
CA MET A 350 -69.56 -35.48 -119.12
C MET A 350 -68.07 -35.30 -118.79
N GLU A 351 -67.19 -35.23 -119.79
CA GLU A 351 -65.76 -34.93 -119.61
C GLU A 351 -65.56 -33.59 -118.89
N HIS A 352 -66.30 -32.55 -119.29
CA HIS A 352 -66.24 -31.25 -118.62
C HIS A 352 -66.68 -31.31 -117.14
N LEU A 353 -67.74 -32.08 -116.84
CA LEU A 353 -68.20 -32.31 -115.47
C LEU A 353 -67.22 -33.15 -114.65
N VAL A 354 -66.49 -34.10 -115.26
CA VAL A 354 -65.42 -34.87 -114.60
C VAL A 354 -64.25 -33.97 -114.25
N HIS A 355 -63.72 -33.18 -115.19
CA HIS A 355 -62.66 -32.22 -114.91
C HIS A 355 -63.08 -31.16 -113.87
N GLN A 356 -64.35 -30.74 -113.87
CA GLN A 356 -64.90 -29.84 -112.85
C GLN A 356 -64.95 -30.52 -111.47
N LYS A 357 -65.38 -31.79 -111.41
CA LYS A 357 -65.39 -32.61 -110.18
C LYS A 357 -63.99 -32.78 -109.63
N GLU A 358 -63.03 -33.21 -110.44
CA GLU A 358 -61.64 -33.45 -110.02
C GLU A 358 -60.99 -32.18 -109.48
N ARG A 359 -61.21 -31.03 -110.13
CA ARG A 359 -60.75 -29.73 -109.62
C ARG A 359 -61.36 -29.38 -108.27
N LEU A 360 -62.66 -29.62 -108.09
CA LEU A 360 -63.35 -29.38 -106.81
C LEU A 360 -62.92 -30.36 -105.71
N GLU A 361 -62.65 -31.62 -106.04
CA GLU A 361 -62.11 -32.60 -105.08
C GLU A 361 -60.69 -32.23 -104.64
N GLU A 362 -59.87 -31.69 -105.53
CA GLU A 362 -58.53 -31.18 -105.20
C GLU A 362 -58.59 -29.88 -104.37
N GLU A 363 -59.50 -28.95 -104.70
CA GLU A 363 -59.78 -27.76 -103.89
C GLU A 363 -60.25 -28.13 -102.47
N VAL A 364 -61.14 -29.12 -102.35
CA VAL A 364 -61.58 -29.66 -101.04
C VAL A 364 -60.44 -30.32 -100.26
N LYS A 365 -59.55 -31.08 -100.92
CA LYS A 365 -58.34 -31.63 -100.27
C LYS A 365 -57.44 -30.52 -99.73
N GLN A 366 -57.18 -29.48 -100.52
CA GLN A 366 -56.34 -28.35 -100.14
C GLN A 366 -56.94 -27.54 -98.98
N LEU A 367 -58.24 -27.25 -99.02
CA LEU A 367 -58.96 -26.59 -97.92
C LEU A 367 -58.98 -27.44 -96.64
N THR A 368 -59.11 -28.77 -96.76
CA THR A 368 -59.04 -29.69 -95.62
C THR A 368 -57.64 -29.69 -94.98
N LEU A 369 -56.58 -29.73 -95.79
CA LEU A 369 -55.21 -29.63 -95.32
C LEU A 369 -54.92 -28.28 -94.63
N GLN A 370 -55.43 -27.18 -95.17
CA GLN A 370 -55.34 -25.86 -94.52
C GLN A 370 -56.08 -25.83 -93.18
N LEU A 371 -57.30 -26.37 -93.11
CA LEU A 371 -58.09 -26.46 -91.88
C LEU A 371 -57.40 -27.31 -90.79
N GLU A 372 -56.74 -28.41 -91.19
CA GLU A 372 -55.90 -29.20 -90.29
C GLU A 372 -54.69 -28.42 -89.79
N GLN A 373 -53.99 -27.69 -90.66
CA GLN A 373 -52.82 -26.89 -90.30
C GLN A 373 -53.21 -25.76 -89.33
N GLU A 374 -54.28 -25.01 -89.60
CA GLU A 374 -54.79 -23.99 -88.68
C GLU A 374 -55.31 -24.57 -87.37
N THR A 375 -55.90 -25.77 -87.38
CA THR A 375 -56.29 -26.46 -86.16
C THR A 375 -55.07 -26.85 -85.32
N LYS A 376 -53.99 -27.35 -85.94
CA LYS A 376 -52.72 -27.68 -85.28
C LYS A 376 -52.02 -26.43 -84.71
N LYS A 377 -51.97 -25.33 -85.48
CA LYS A 377 -51.48 -24.01 -85.01
C LYS A 377 -52.29 -23.51 -83.81
N ARG A 378 -53.62 -23.52 -83.90
CA ARG A 378 -54.52 -23.09 -82.82
C ARG A 378 -54.31 -23.88 -81.53
N ILE A 379 -54.11 -25.19 -81.61
CA ILE A 379 -53.82 -26.05 -80.44
C ILE A 379 -52.45 -25.69 -79.82
N THR A 380 -51.44 -25.42 -80.66
CA THR A 380 -50.10 -25.02 -80.21
C THR A 380 -50.17 -23.69 -79.45
N VAL A 381 -50.74 -22.65 -80.06
CA VAL A 381 -50.94 -21.33 -79.44
C VAL A 381 -51.80 -21.41 -78.17
N GLN A 382 -52.85 -22.24 -78.16
CA GLN A 382 -53.67 -22.45 -76.95
C GLN A 382 -52.87 -23.08 -75.80
N ASN A 383 -51.89 -23.94 -76.09
CA ASN A 383 -51.03 -24.53 -75.07
C ASN A 383 -49.94 -23.56 -74.60
N GLU A 384 -49.35 -22.78 -75.51
CA GLU A 384 -48.44 -21.66 -75.18
C GLU A 384 -49.12 -20.64 -74.26
N MET A 385 -50.37 -20.24 -74.57
CA MET A 385 -51.16 -19.35 -73.71
C MET A 385 -51.42 -19.93 -72.31
N LYS A 386 -51.63 -21.25 -72.17
CA LYS A 386 -51.77 -21.90 -70.84
C LYS A 386 -50.44 -21.86 -70.07
N VAL A 387 -49.32 -22.11 -70.74
CA VAL A 387 -47.98 -22.04 -70.13
C VAL A 387 -47.68 -20.62 -69.66
N HIS A 388 -47.95 -19.60 -70.50
CA HIS A 388 -47.77 -18.20 -70.12
C HIS A 388 -48.71 -17.74 -69.00
N ALA A 389 -49.96 -18.22 -68.96
CA ALA A 389 -50.87 -17.95 -67.84
C ALA A 389 -50.32 -18.54 -66.51
N PHE A 390 -49.86 -19.79 -66.52
CA PHE A 390 -49.25 -20.43 -65.36
C PHE A 390 -47.94 -19.72 -64.93
N GLN A 391 -47.11 -19.31 -65.88
CA GLN A 391 -45.92 -18.48 -65.60
C GLN A 391 -46.30 -17.15 -64.95
N ALA A 392 -47.34 -16.47 -65.44
CA ALA A 392 -47.81 -15.20 -64.88
C ALA A 392 -48.35 -15.34 -63.45
N ASP A 393 -49.11 -16.40 -63.15
CA ASP A 393 -49.59 -16.65 -61.78
C ASP A 393 -48.45 -17.06 -60.82
N ASN A 394 -47.45 -17.82 -61.30
CA ASN A 394 -46.24 -18.12 -60.50
C ASN A 394 -45.42 -16.85 -60.21
N LEU A 395 -45.20 -15.99 -61.20
CA LEU A 395 -44.52 -14.70 -61.02
C LEU A 395 -45.26 -13.79 -60.04
N LYS A 396 -46.59 -13.75 -60.12
CA LYS A 396 -47.48 -13.03 -59.19
C LYS A 396 -47.52 -13.64 -57.78
N GLY A 397 -47.22 -14.93 -57.64
CA GLY A 397 -46.93 -15.58 -56.36
C GLY A 397 -45.61 -15.09 -55.76
N SER A 398 -44.54 -15.14 -56.55
CA SER A 398 -43.21 -14.65 -56.17
C SER A 398 -43.22 -13.15 -55.83
N GLU A 399 -43.93 -12.32 -56.59
CA GLU A 399 -44.12 -10.89 -56.33
C GLU A 399 -44.75 -10.63 -54.94
N LYS A 400 -45.74 -11.44 -54.54
CA LYS A 400 -46.35 -11.35 -53.20
C LYS A 400 -45.39 -11.77 -52.10
N GLN A 401 -44.64 -12.85 -52.32
CA GLN A 401 -43.63 -13.31 -51.36
C GLN A 401 -42.54 -12.25 -51.15
N LEU A 402 -41.96 -11.72 -52.22
CA LEU A 402 -40.95 -10.66 -52.17
C LEU A 402 -41.49 -9.39 -51.48
N LYS A 403 -42.75 -9.02 -51.72
CA LYS A 403 -43.41 -7.92 -50.99
C LYS A 403 -43.56 -8.20 -49.50
N GLN A 404 -43.83 -9.43 -49.10
CA GLN A 404 -43.88 -9.81 -47.68
C GLN A 404 -42.48 -9.77 -47.04
N GLU A 405 -41.47 -10.32 -47.71
CA GLU A 405 -40.07 -10.30 -47.26
C GLU A 405 -39.53 -8.87 -47.11
N ILE A 406 -39.81 -7.99 -48.07
CA ILE A 406 -39.48 -6.55 -47.99
C ILE A 406 -40.13 -5.90 -46.76
N ASN A 407 -41.40 -6.18 -46.47
CA ASN A 407 -42.08 -5.63 -45.30
C ASN A 407 -41.46 -6.15 -43.98
N THR A 408 -41.10 -7.43 -43.91
CA THR A 408 -40.40 -8.01 -42.75
C THR A 408 -39.01 -7.38 -42.55
N LEU A 409 -38.25 -7.17 -43.63
CA LEU A 409 -36.95 -6.51 -43.59
C LEU A 409 -37.05 -5.03 -43.19
N LEU A 410 -38.11 -4.33 -43.60
CA LEU A 410 -38.35 -2.93 -43.21
C LEU A 410 -38.67 -2.80 -41.71
N GLU A 411 -39.47 -3.70 -41.13
CA GLU A 411 -39.74 -3.67 -39.69
C GLU A 411 -38.52 -4.12 -38.87
N ALA A 412 -37.78 -5.14 -39.32
CA ALA A 412 -36.51 -5.52 -38.70
C ALA A 412 -35.49 -4.36 -38.71
N LYS A 413 -35.39 -3.63 -39.83
CA LYS A 413 -34.62 -2.38 -39.91
C LYS A 413 -35.11 -1.34 -38.89
N ARG A 414 -36.42 -1.11 -38.79
CA ARG A 414 -37.02 -0.12 -37.88
C ARG A 414 -36.72 -0.42 -36.41
N LEU A 415 -36.68 -1.70 -36.03
CA LEU A 415 -36.27 -2.15 -34.69
C LEU A 415 -34.78 -1.89 -34.44
N LEU A 416 -33.90 -2.23 -35.38
CA LEU A 416 -32.46 -1.96 -35.27
C LEU A 416 -32.14 -0.46 -35.22
N GLU A 417 -32.85 0.38 -35.98
CA GLU A 417 -32.74 1.84 -35.89
C GLU A 417 -33.17 2.36 -34.50
N PHE A 418 -34.20 1.78 -33.88
CA PHE A 418 -34.63 2.11 -32.53
C PHE A 418 -33.60 1.69 -31.46
N GLU A 419 -33.08 0.45 -31.55
CA GLU A 419 -32.04 -0.04 -30.64
C GLU A 419 -30.76 0.80 -30.72
N LEU A 420 -30.33 1.17 -31.94
CA LEU A 420 -29.17 2.04 -32.15
C LEU A 420 -29.36 3.42 -31.52
N VAL A 421 -30.57 3.99 -31.57
CA VAL A 421 -30.90 5.26 -30.89
C VAL A 421 -30.86 5.10 -29.36
N GLN A 422 -31.36 3.99 -28.80
CA GLN A 422 -31.27 3.74 -27.36
C GLN A 422 -29.82 3.54 -26.90
N LEU A 423 -29.01 2.76 -27.63
CA LEU A 423 -27.59 2.58 -27.37
C LEU A 423 -26.82 3.91 -27.46
N THR A 424 -27.11 4.75 -28.46
CA THR A 424 -26.52 6.09 -28.59
C THR A 424 -26.88 7.00 -27.41
N LYS A 425 -28.13 6.92 -26.92
CA LYS A 425 -28.58 7.64 -25.72
C LYS A 425 -27.89 7.13 -24.45
N GLN A 426 -27.76 5.82 -24.30
CA GLN A 426 -27.06 5.21 -23.17
C GLN A 426 -25.58 5.56 -23.18
N TYR A 427 -24.91 5.50 -24.34
CA TYR A 427 -23.52 5.92 -24.51
C TYR A 427 -23.30 7.36 -24.02
N ARG A 428 -24.15 8.32 -24.43
CA ARG A 428 -24.07 9.71 -23.96
C ARG A 428 -24.33 9.87 -22.46
N GLY A 429 -25.18 9.02 -21.87
CA GLY A 429 -25.38 8.97 -20.42
C GLY A 429 -24.12 8.51 -19.69
N ASN A 430 -23.50 7.42 -20.17
CA ASN A 430 -22.24 6.89 -19.64
C ASN A 430 -21.08 7.89 -19.83
N GLU A 431 -21.03 8.62 -20.95
CA GLU A 431 -20.03 9.67 -21.21
C GLU A 431 -20.17 10.83 -20.21
N GLY A 432 -21.40 11.21 -19.84
CA GLY A 432 -21.67 12.18 -18.78
C GLY A 432 -21.17 11.69 -17.41
N GLN A 433 -21.52 10.46 -17.04
CA GLN A 433 -21.06 9.84 -15.78
C GLN A 433 -19.53 9.71 -15.71
N MET A 434 -18.87 9.35 -16.82
CA MET A 434 -17.41 9.32 -16.89
C MET A 434 -16.79 10.71 -16.63
N ARG A 435 -17.41 11.79 -17.14
CA ARG A 435 -16.96 13.16 -16.88
C ARG A 435 -17.16 13.57 -15.43
N GLU A 436 -18.33 13.29 -14.84
CA GLU A 436 -18.60 13.53 -13.42
C GLU A 436 -17.62 12.77 -12.50
N LEU A 437 -17.21 11.56 -12.89
CA LEU A 437 -16.18 10.77 -12.17
C LEU A 437 -14.76 11.33 -12.36
N GLN A 438 -14.44 11.94 -13.51
CA GLN A 438 -13.17 12.66 -13.70
C GLN A 438 -13.14 13.94 -12.85
N ASP A 439 -14.20 14.75 -12.87
CA ASP A 439 -14.30 15.97 -12.07
C ASP A 439 -14.19 15.66 -10.56
N GLN A 440 -14.81 14.57 -10.09
CA GLN A 440 -14.65 14.06 -8.72
C GLN A 440 -13.22 13.61 -8.41
N LEU A 441 -12.56 12.91 -9.34
CA LEU A 441 -11.18 12.45 -9.18
C LEU A 441 -10.19 13.63 -9.13
N GLU A 442 -10.40 14.69 -9.92
CA GLU A 442 -9.59 15.91 -9.85
C GLU A 442 -9.80 16.65 -8.52
N ALA A 443 -11.03 16.72 -8.01
CA ALA A 443 -11.32 17.28 -6.69
C ALA A 443 -10.64 16.47 -5.55
N GLU A 444 -10.70 15.14 -5.58
CA GLU A 444 -10.00 14.27 -4.62
C GLU A 444 -8.47 14.41 -4.72
N GLN A 445 -7.92 14.58 -5.92
CA GLN A 445 -6.49 14.87 -6.09
C GLN A 445 -6.10 16.23 -5.49
N TYR A 446 -6.96 17.25 -5.63
CA TYR A 446 -6.77 18.55 -4.99
C TYR A 446 -6.80 18.45 -3.47
N PHE A 447 -7.80 17.79 -2.88
CA PHE A 447 -7.85 17.55 -1.42
C PHE A 447 -6.66 16.72 -0.93
N SER A 448 -6.29 15.65 -1.65
CA SER A 448 -5.10 14.83 -1.34
C SER A 448 -3.83 15.67 -1.33
N THR A 449 -3.70 16.65 -2.23
CA THR A 449 -2.57 17.58 -2.28
C THR A 449 -2.60 18.56 -1.11
N LEU A 450 -3.78 19.12 -0.79
CA LEU A 450 -3.97 20.02 0.34
C LEU A 450 -3.61 19.36 1.68
N TYR A 451 -4.07 18.13 1.92
CA TYR A 451 -3.74 17.36 3.12
C TYR A 451 -2.25 16.96 3.18
N LYS A 452 -1.61 16.66 2.04
CA LYS A 452 -0.15 16.43 2.00
C LYS A 452 0.64 17.67 2.40
N THR A 453 0.22 18.85 1.95
CA THR A 453 0.81 20.14 2.36
C THR A 453 0.60 20.38 3.86
N GLN A 454 -0.62 20.24 4.37
CA GLN A 454 -0.92 20.43 5.79
C GLN A 454 -0.12 19.46 6.70
N VAL A 455 0.04 18.20 6.28
CA VAL A 455 0.88 17.21 7.00
C VAL A 455 2.37 17.56 6.93
N LYS A 456 2.84 18.25 5.88
CA LYS A 456 4.20 18.76 5.78
C LYS A 456 4.42 19.96 6.70
N GLU A 457 3.51 20.94 6.68
CA GLU A 457 3.55 22.13 7.54
C GLU A 457 3.53 21.75 9.03
N LEU A 458 2.64 20.84 9.43
CA LEU A 458 2.57 20.33 10.81
C LEU A 458 3.83 19.56 11.23
N LYS A 459 4.52 18.88 10.30
CA LYS A 459 5.82 18.25 10.59
C LYS A 459 6.92 19.29 10.77
N GLU A 460 6.96 20.31 9.91
CA GLU A 460 7.93 21.40 10.01
C GLU A 460 7.75 22.18 11.32
N GLU A 461 6.51 22.46 11.73
CA GLU A 461 6.20 23.08 13.03
C GLU A 461 6.61 22.20 14.24
N VAL A 462 6.42 20.88 14.15
CA VAL A 462 6.86 19.92 15.18
C VAL A 462 8.38 19.83 15.23
N GLU A 463 9.08 19.84 14.10
CA GLU A 463 10.54 19.86 14.04
C GLU A 463 11.13 21.16 14.61
N GLU A 464 10.54 22.33 14.32
CA GLU A 464 10.94 23.60 14.93
C GLU A 464 10.71 23.61 16.44
N LYS A 465 9.54 23.17 16.92
CA LYS A 465 9.26 23.04 18.36
C LYS A 465 10.21 22.06 19.05
N THR A 466 10.60 20.98 18.37
CA THR A 466 11.57 20.02 18.88
C THR A 466 12.98 20.63 19.00
N LYS A 467 13.44 21.38 17.98
CA LYS A 467 14.71 22.13 18.03
C LYS A 467 14.70 23.15 19.17
N LEU A 468 13.62 23.94 19.30
CA LEU A 468 13.49 24.93 20.36
C LEU A 468 13.50 24.31 21.77
N SER A 469 12.87 23.14 21.95
CA SER A 469 12.96 22.38 23.20
C SER A 469 14.39 21.93 23.49
N GLN A 470 15.12 21.41 22.50
CA GLN A 470 16.51 20.98 22.66
C GLN A 470 17.44 22.15 23.00
N GLU A 471 17.22 23.34 22.44
CA GLU A 471 17.95 24.56 22.80
C GLU A 471 17.65 25.01 24.24
N LEU A 472 16.39 24.93 24.68
CA LEU A 472 15.99 25.23 26.05
C LEU A 472 16.56 24.21 27.06
N ASP A 473 16.53 22.91 26.74
CA ASP A 473 17.11 21.85 27.57
C ASP A 473 18.64 22.01 27.69
N LYS A 474 19.33 22.33 26.59
CA LYS A 474 20.77 22.65 26.61
C LYS A 474 21.06 23.88 27.47
N LYS A 475 20.24 24.93 27.37
CA LYS A 475 20.40 26.15 28.17
C LYS A 475 20.08 25.93 29.65
N LEU A 476 19.16 25.00 29.97
CA LEU A 476 18.94 24.53 31.34
C LEU A 476 20.13 23.75 31.88
N GLN A 477 20.80 22.92 31.07
CA GLN A 477 22.04 22.24 31.47
C GLN A 477 23.20 23.21 31.70
N GLU A 478 23.36 24.22 30.84
CA GLU A 478 24.34 25.31 31.01
C GLU A 478 24.09 26.04 32.35
N LEU A 479 22.85 26.48 32.62
CA LEU A 479 22.48 27.11 33.88
C LEU A 479 22.60 26.18 35.10
N HIS A 480 22.50 24.86 34.92
CA HIS A 480 22.74 23.88 35.99
C HIS A 480 24.22 23.79 36.34
N SER A 481 25.10 23.71 35.32
CA SER A 481 26.55 23.74 35.47
C SER A 481 27.04 25.04 36.13
N ASP A 482 26.49 26.19 35.73
CA ASP A 482 26.78 27.48 36.36
C ASP A 482 26.34 27.49 37.83
N LYS A 483 25.17 26.92 38.15
CA LYS A 483 24.69 26.78 39.53
C LYS A 483 25.58 25.85 40.37
N GLU A 484 26.00 24.71 39.82
CA GLU A 484 26.87 23.75 40.51
C GLU A 484 28.27 24.34 40.77
N THR A 485 28.84 25.05 39.79
CA THR A 485 30.13 25.72 39.96
C THR A 485 30.05 26.92 40.92
N LEU A 486 28.95 27.67 40.94
CA LEU A 486 28.69 28.70 41.96
C LEU A 486 28.51 28.09 43.37
N ALA A 487 27.83 26.95 43.50
CA ALA A 487 27.70 26.23 44.76
C ALA A 487 29.07 25.75 45.28
N ALA A 488 29.90 25.14 44.41
CA ALA A 488 31.25 24.72 44.77
C ALA A 488 32.17 25.91 45.16
N GLN A 489 32.00 27.07 44.52
CA GLN A 489 32.68 28.31 44.93
C GLN A 489 32.21 28.81 46.30
N LEU A 490 30.91 28.71 46.60
CA LEU A 490 30.34 29.08 47.90
C LEU A 490 30.84 28.14 49.00
N ASP A 491 30.80 26.83 48.80
CA ASP A 491 31.31 25.83 49.76
C ASP A 491 32.82 26.03 50.03
N LEU A 492 33.60 26.35 48.99
CA LEU A 492 35.02 26.69 49.13
C LEU A 492 35.23 28.01 49.90
N ALA A 493 34.34 28.99 49.73
CA ALA A 493 34.40 30.26 50.47
C ALA A 493 34.00 30.07 51.95
N VAL A 494 32.99 29.25 52.24
CA VAL A 494 32.59 28.85 53.60
C VAL A 494 33.73 28.10 54.28
N THR A 495 34.28 27.07 53.64
CA THR A 495 35.42 26.29 54.17
C THR A 495 36.62 27.20 54.48
N LYS A 496 36.90 28.20 53.64
CA LYS A 496 37.94 29.21 53.90
C LYS A 496 37.61 30.08 55.11
N ALA A 497 36.39 30.61 55.20
CA ALA A 497 35.95 31.43 56.32
C ALA A 497 35.99 30.67 57.66
N GLU A 498 35.57 29.40 57.67
CA GLU A 498 35.68 28.50 58.82
C GLU A 498 37.16 28.27 59.21
N SER A 499 38.04 28.03 58.24
CA SER A 499 39.48 27.86 58.50
C SER A 499 40.15 29.14 59.02
N GLU A 500 39.72 30.32 58.56
CA GLU A 500 40.21 31.60 59.06
C GLU A 500 39.66 31.89 60.46
N GLN A 501 38.39 31.60 60.73
CA GLN A 501 37.79 31.72 62.06
C GLN A 501 38.48 30.79 63.08
N LEU A 502 38.83 29.56 62.68
CA LEU A 502 39.63 28.64 63.50
C LEU A 502 41.04 29.19 63.75
N ALA A 503 41.71 29.74 62.73
CA ALA A 503 43.03 30.35 62.88
C ALA A 503 43.00 31.59 63.80
N ARG A 504 41.96 32.44 63.69
CA ARG A 504 41.74 33.58 64.59
C ARG A 504 41.50 33.12 66.03
N ALA A 505 40.64 32.11 66.25
CA ALA A 505 40.37 31.56 67.58
C ALA A 505 41.64 31.00 68.26
N LEU A 506 42.50 30.29 67.50
CA LEU A 506 43.79 29.80 68.01
C LEU A 506 44.76 30.93 68.36
N LEU A 507 44.77 32.04 67.59
CA LEU A 507 45.57 33.22 67.90
C LEU A 507 45.02 34.00 69.11
N GLU A 508 43.70 34.10 69.26
CA GLU A 508 43.04 34.68 70.42
C GLU A 508 43.33 33.87 71.70
N GLU A 509 43.30 32.54 71.62
CA GLU A 509 43.69 31.64 72.71
C GLU A 509 45.17 31.82 73.10
N GLN A 510 46.09 31.85 72.13
CA GLN A 510 47.52 32.13 72.40
C GLN A 510 47.74 33.52 73.02
N CYS A 511 46.99 34.54 72.59
CA CYS A 511 47.06 35.88 73.18
C CYS A 511 46.53 35.90 74.63
N PHE A 512 45.49 35.10 74.92
CA PHE A 512 44.98 34.91 76.28
C PHE A 512 45.96 34.14 77.17
N GLU A 513 46.61 33.09 76.66
CA GLU A 513 47.67 32.35 77.37
C GLU A 513 48.87 33.25 77.69
N LEU A 514 49.37 34.01 76.72
CA LEU A 514 50.44 34.99 76.93
C LEU A 514 50.03 36.09 77.92
N THR A 515 48.77 36.52 77.92
CA THR A 515 48.25 37.49 78.90
C THR A 515 48.19 36.88 80.31
N GLN A 516 47.79 35.62 80.43
CA GLN A 516 47.84 34.85 81.69
C GLN A 516 49.27 34.65 82.20
N GLU A 517 50.21 34.31 81.32
CA GLU A 517 51.62 34.13 81.69
C GLU A 517 52.26 35.46 82.11
N ASN A 518 52.07 36.53 81.33
CA ASN A 518 52.57 37.86 81.67
C ASN A 518 51.98 38.36 83.01
N LYS A 519 50.70 38.08 83.28
CA LYS A 519 50.08 38.33 84.59
C LYS A 519 50.74 37.54 85.72
N LYS A 520 51.06 36.24 85.51
CA LYS A 520 51.79 35.41 86.50
C LYS A 520 53.22 35.89 86.73
N LEU A 521 53.94 36.28 85.66
CA LEU A 521 55.29 36.85 85.72
C LEU A 521 55.29 38.20 86.44
N SER A 522 54.26 39.03 86.21
CA SER A 522 54.05 40.29 86.92
C SER A 522 53.79 40.06 88.42
N THR A 523 52.91 39.11 88.80
CA THR A 523 52.70 38.79 90.23
C THR A 523 53.95 38.20 90.88
N ARG A 524 54.72 37.37 90.16
CA ARG A 524 56.01 36.85 90.65
C ARG A 524 57.04 37.97 90.83
N THR A 525 57.21 38.85 89.85
CA THR A 525 58.14 39.99 89.94
C THR A 525 57.75 40.92 91.08
N ARG A 526 56.44 41.13 91.31
CA ARG A 526 55.94 41.88 92.47
C ARG A 526 56.26 41.20 93.80
N GLN A 527 56.17 39.87 93.88
CA GLN A 527 56.58 39.14 95.08
C GLN A 527 58.10 39.21 95.30
N ASP A 528 58.91 38.98 94.24
CA ASP A 528 60.37 39.11 94.28
C ASP A 528 60.81 40.51 94.72
N VAL A 529 60.04 41.57 94.39
CA VAL A 529 60.25 42.94 94.89
C VAL A 529 59.88 43.06 96.37
N VAL A 530 58.72 42.55 96.82
CA VAL A 530 58.33 42.56 98.24
C VAL A 530 59.34 41.80 99.11
N ASP A 531 59.86 40.67 98.64
CA ASP A 531 60.86 39.87 99.34
C ASP A 531 62.23 40.57 99.39
N LYS A 532 62.58 41.32 98.32
CA LYS A 532 63.74 42.22 98.31
C LYS A 532 63.54 43.40 99.27
N ASP A 533 62.38 44.05 99.29
CA ASP A 533 62.08 45.15 100.22
C ASP A 533 62.07 44.70 101.70
N HIS A 534 61.69 43.45 101.96
CA HIS A 534 61.80 42.83 103.28
C HIS A 534 63.26 42.52 103.65
N THR A 535 64.05 42.08 102.68
CA THR A 535 65.50 41.86 102.83
C THR A 535 66.25 43.18 103.04
N ILE A 536 65.89 44.23 102.30
CA ILE A 536 66.41 45.59 102.46
C ILE A 536 66.09 46.11 103.86
N ARG A 537 64.83 46.03 104.32
CA ARG A 537 64.48 46.44 105.68
C ARG A 537 65.25 45.68 106.76
N LYS A 538 65.46 44.37 106.62
CA LYS A 538 66.33 43.60 107.52
C LYS A 538 67.79 44.08 107.49
N MET A 539 68.31 44.45 106.33
CA MET A 539 69.65 45.03 106.19
C MET A 539 69.72 46.44 106.77
N GLU A 540 68.66 47.26 106.66
CA GLU A 540 68.55 48.59 107.27
C GLU A 540 68.45 48.51 108.79
N GLU A 541 67.62 47.61 109.34
CA GLU A 541 67.53 47.29 110.77
C GLU A 541 68.87 46.80 111.32
N SER A 542 69.55 45.91 110.59
CA SER A 542 70.89 45.42 110.93
C SER A 542 71.93 46.55 110.90
N ASN A 543 71.91 47.40 109.87
CA ASN A 543 72.85 48.53 109.73
C ASN A 543 72.60 49.63 110.77
N HIS A 544 71.34 49.88 111.14
CA HIS A 544 70.97 50.76 112.26
C HIS A 544 71.49 50.20 113.59
N THR A 545 71.33 48.89 113.81
CA THR A 545 71.87 48.19 114.98
C THR A 545 73.40 48.25 115.02
N LEU A 546 74.09 48.01 113.89
CA LEU A 546 75.54 48.15 113.77
C LEU A 546 76.00 49.60 114.01
N THR A 547 75.26 50.59 113.52
CA THR A 547 75.53 52.02 113.78
C THR A 547 75.43 52.35 115.27
N LYS A 548 74.41 51.82 115.96
CA LYS A 548 74.27 51.93 117.42
C LYS A 548 75.41 51.24 118.16
N ASN A 549 75.80 50.03 117.74
CA ASN A 549 76.94 49.31 118.29
C ASN A 549 78.26 50.08 118.08
N VAL A 550 78.45 50.80 116.96
CA VAL A 550 79.61 51.68 116.73
C VAL A 550 79.59 52.91 117.67
N GLN A 551 78.42 53.44 118.01
CA GLN A 551 78.28 54.52 119.02
C GLN A 551 78.52 54.02 120.47
N GLU A 552 78.24 52.76 120.75
CA GLU A 552 78.54 52.12 122.04
C GLU A 552 80.03 51.76 122.12
N LEU A 553 80.59 51.15 121.08
CA LEU A 553 82.03 50.85 120.96
C LEU A 553 82.90 52.11 121.02
N THR A 554 82.47 53.26 120.48
CA THR A 554 83.23 54.52 120.60
C THR A 554 83.23 55.09 122.01
N LYS A 555 82.21 54.78 122.84
CA LYS A 555 82.24 55.08 124.28
C LYS A 555 83.12 54.11 125.04
N GLU A 556 83.09 52.82 124.71
CA GLU A 556 83.98 51.82 125.31
C GLU A 556 85.45 52.07 124.96
N ASN A 557 85.77 52.49 123.73
CA ASN A 557 87.13 52.77 123.29
C ASN A 557 87.78 53.92 124.09
N ALA A 558 87.00 54.92 124.52
CA ALA A 558 87.46 55.97 125.43
C ALA A 558 87.87 55.41 126.82
N VAL A 559 87.17 54.39 127.32
CA VAL A 559 87.45 53.72 128.61
C VAL A 559 88.55 52.66 128.47
N LEU A 560 88.67 52.02 127.30
CA LEU A 560 89.72 51.05 127.00
C LEU A 560 91.08 51.71 126.77
N SER A 561 91.14 52.93 126.22
CA SER A 561 92.38 53.71 126.07
C SER A 561 93.12 53.90 127.41
N GLU A 562 92.39 54.00 128.53
CA GLU A 562 92.96 54.11 129.87
C GLU A 562 93.39 52.75 130.47
N LYS A 563 92.80 51.63 130.00
CA LYS A 563 93.15 50.25 130.42
C LYS A 563 94.25 49.59 129.58
N VAL A 564 94.44 50.00 128.32
CA VAL A 564 95.51 49.48 127.45
C VAL A 564 96.90 49.72 128.06
N LYS A 565 97.04 50.70 128.97
CA LYS A 565 98.29 51.02 129.65
C LYS A 565 98.67 50.08 130.82
N THR A 566 97.87 49.06 131.14
CA THR A 566 98.08 48.20 132.32
C THR A 566 98.02 46.69 132.06
N LEU A 567 97.79 46.22 130.81
CA LEU A 567 97.60 44.79 130.50
C LEU A 567 98.33 44.32 129.21
N ASP A 568 99.46 44.93 128.85
CA ASP A 568 100.22 44.62 127.62
C ASP A 568 101.07 43.32 127.68
N GLU A 569 101.09 42.61 128.82
CA GLU A 569 102.00 41.48 129.04
C GLU A 569 101.34 40.09 129.11
N ASP A 570 100.04 39.97 129.43
CA ASP A 570 99.59 38.80 130.20
C ASP A 570 99.00 37.61 129.41
N PHE A 571 98.36 37.79 128.23
CA PHE A 571 97.61 36.68 127.58
C PHE A 571 97.85 36.45 126.07
N LYS A 572 99.08 36.10 125.73
CA LYS A 572 99.54 35.83 124.34
C LYS A 572 99.35 34.37 123.88
N LEU A 573 98.29 33.67 124.33
CA LEU A 573 98.14 32.21 124.15
C LEU A 573 96.74 31.73 123.69
N LYS A 574 96.69 31.35 122.40
CA LYS A 574 95.83 30.33 121.75
C LYS A 574 94.31 30.59 121.70
N GLN A 575 93.60 30.48 120.56
CA GLN A 575 93.83 29.89 119.22
C GLN A 575 93.88 28.35 119.14
N GLU A 576 92.71 27.69 119.12
CA GLU A 576 92.38 26.47 118.34
C GLU A 576 90.94 25.97 118.62
N GLU A 577 89.92 26.34 117.81
CA GLU A 577 88.66 25.56 117.70
C GLU A 577 87.76 25.91 116.48
N ILE A 578 88.34 25.93 115.27
CA ILE A 578 87.59 26.12 114.01
C ILE A 578 87.95 25.02 113.00
N SER A 579 87.02 24.10 112.67
CA SER A 579 87.10 23.25 111.46
C SER A 579 85.83 22.43 111.11
N ASN A 580 85.26 21.66 112.04
CA ASN A 580 84.78 20.30 111.69
C ASN A 580 83.35 20.10 111.14
N LEU A 581 82.47 21.11 111.06
CA LEU A 581 81.02 20.89 110.81
C LEU A 581 80.51 21.07 109.36
N LYS A 582 81.41 21.20 108.36
CA LYS A 582 81.02 21.60 106.98
C LYS A 582 80.46 20.47 106.07
N ILE A 583 80.63 19.19 106.42
CA ILE A 583 80.65 18.09 105.45
C ILE A 583 79.28 17.40 105.18
N THR A 584 78.29 17.56 106.05
CA THR A 584 77.17 16.58 106.14
C THR A 584 76.05 16.72 105.10
N TYR A 585 75.91 17.86 104.42
CA TYR A 585 74.67 18.21 103.69
C TYR A 585 74.56 17.74 102.23
N GLU A 586 75.61 17.13 101.66
CA GLU A 586 75.78 17.10 100.19
C GLU A 586 75.17 15.88 99.45
N LYS A 587 74.52 14.92 100.15
CA LYS A 587 74.19 13.60 99.57
C LYS A 587 72.72 13.31 99.21
N ASN A 588 71.75 13.99 99.79
CA ASN A 588 70.34 13.54 99.70
C ASN A 588 69.59 13.95 98.40
N ILE A 589 70.22 14.67 97.48
CA ILE A 589 69.56 15.20 96.28
C ILE A 589 69.39 14.16 95.15
N ASN A 590 70.00 12.97 95.28
CA ASN A 590 70.19 12.03 94.17
C ASN A 590 69.06 10.98 93.98
N THR A 591 68.09 10.90 94.89
CA THR A 591 67.03 9.86 94.88
C THR A 591 65.79 10.19 94.03
N GLU A 592 65.66 11.44 93.57
CA GLU A 592 64.61 11.97 92.68
C GLU A 592 64.43 11.18 91.36
N ARG A 593 65.44 10.41 90.94
CA ARG A 593 65.54 9.86 89.57
C ARG A 593 64.65 8.63 89.28
N THR A 594 64.02 8.03 90.30
CA THR A 594 63.77 6.57 90.29
C THR A 594 62.34 6.11 89.94
N LEU A 595 61.31 6.96 90.05
CA LEU A 595 59.89 6.52 89.97
C LEU A 595 59.05 7.08 88.81
N LYS A 596 59.69 7.68 87.78
CA LYS A 596 59.02 7.96 86.48
C LYS A 596 58.43 6.70 85.82
N THR A 597 58.91 5.52 86.22
CA THR A 597 58.43 4.18 85.84
C THR A 597 56.92 3.95 86.04
N GLN A 598 56.26 4.69 86.94
CA GLN A 598 54.84 4.48 87.24
C GLN A 598 53.87 4.97 86.14
N ALA A 599 54.32 5.79 85.18
CA ALA A 599 53.44 6.37 84.17
C ALA A 599 52.99 5.40 83.07
N VAL A 600 53.79 4.38 82.75
CA VAL A 600 53.60 3.53 81.55
C VAL A 600 52.42 2.56 81.69
N ASN A 601 52.20 1.98 82.87
CA ASN A 601 51.20 0.93 83.08
C ASN A 601 49.74 1.41 83.07
N LYS A 602 49.48 2.72 82.95
CA LYS A 602 48.12 3.30 83.07
C LYS A 602 47.42 3.54 81.71
N LEU A 603 48.10 3.32 80.60
CA LEU A 603 47.56 3.50 79.24
C LEU A 603 46.93 2.24 78.63
N ALA A 604 47.25 1.04 79.13
CA ALA A 604 46.78 -0.22 78.55
C ALA A 604 45.32 -0.59 78.91
N GLU A 605 44.78 -0.03 80.00
CA GLU A 605 43.48 -0.48 80.56
C GLU A 605 42.30 0.43 80.20
N ILE A 606 42.56 1.67 79.72
CA ILE A 606 41.54 2.70 79.43
C ILE A 606 41.08 2.64 77.95
N MET A 607 41.06 1.45 77.34
CA MET A 607 40.64 1.27 75.93
C MET A 607 39.37 0.44 75.70
N ASN A 608 38.74 -0.15 76.72
CA ASN A 608 37.60 -1.06 76.51
C ASN A 608 36.51 -1.06 77.62
N ARG A 609 35.81 0.07 77.84
CA ARG A 609 34.53 0.08 78.60
C ARG A 609 33.46 1.10 78.11
N LYS A 610 32.52 0.58 77.29
CA LYS A 610 31.05 0.77 77.29
C LYS A 610 30.35 2.07 76.82
N ASP A 611 29.31 1.81 75.99
CA ASP A 611 27.93 2.38 75.89
C ASP A 611 27.73 3.92 75.75
N PHE A 612 26.85 4.48 74.89
CA PHE A 612 25.40 4.23 74.78
C PHE A 612 24.72 4.96 73.57
N LYS A 613 23.68 4.34 72.95
CA LYS A 613 22.48 4.94 72.23
C LYS A 613 22.72 5.97 71.10
N LEU A 614 21.78 6.25 70.18
CA LEU A 614 20.35 5.86 69.99
C LEU A 614 20.27 5.04 68.66
N ASP A 615 19.24 4.89 67.81
CA ASP A 615 17.79 5.17 67.76
C ASP A 615 17.08 4.11 66.89
N ARG A 616 15.73 4.09 66.87
CA ARG A 616 14.91 3.41 65.85
C ARG A 616 13.64 4.20 65.53
N ARG A 617 13.56 4.85 64.35
CA ARG A 617 12.29 5.33 63.82
C ARG A 617 11.48 4.18 63.19
N LYS A 618 10.28 3.93 63.74
CA LYS A 618 9.29 3.01 63.16
C LYS A 618 8.68 3.64 61.91
N ALA A 619 8.51 2.84 60.84
CA ALA A 619 7.62 3.20 59.74
C ALA A 619 6.15 3.15 60.20
N SER A 620 5.29 3.99 59.63
CA SER A 620 3.86 4.01 59.96
C SER A 620 3.13 2.78 59.42
N SER A 621 2.32 2.14 60.28
CA SER A 621 1.45 1.01 59.89
C SER A 621 0.36 1.41 58.88
N GLN A 622 0.15 2.71 58.64
CA GLN A 622 -0.85 3.23 57.71
C GLN A 622 -0.30 3.35 56.29
N ASP A 623 0.97 3.77 56.15
CA ASP A 623 1.66 3.87 54.86
C ASP A 623 1.98 2.49 54.28
N LEU A 624 2.33 1.51 55.13
CA LEU A 624 2.55 0.14 54.69
C LEU A 624 1.28 -0.43 54.02
N ARG A 625 0.09 -0.19 54.61
CA ARG A 625 -1.19 -0.64 54.05
C ARG A 625 -1.62 0.11 52.78
N LYS A 626 -1.21 1.37 52.61
CA LYS A 626 -1.35 2.08 51.31
C LYS A 626 -0.43 1.43 50.27
N LYS A 627 0.85 1.26 50.59
CA LYS A 627 1.83 0.66 49.67
C LYS A 627 1.54 -0.81 49.35
N GLU A 628 0.93 -1.59 50.24
CA GLU A 628 0.46 -2.95 49.94
C GLU A 628 -0.69 -2.96 48.94
N LYS A 629 -1.66 -2.04 49.06
CA LYS A 629 -2.76 -1.90 48.07
C LYS A 629 -2.25 -1.40 46.73
N GLU A 630 -1.35 -0.42 46.74
CA GLU A 630 -0.72 0.17 45.57
C GLU A 630 0.19 -0.84 44.85
N ASN A 631 1.01 -1.59 45.59
CA ASN A 631 1.83 -2.68 45.06
C ASN A 631 0.96 -3.79 44.46
N ARG A 632 -0.10 -4.25 45.16
CA ARG A 632 -1.07 -5.21 44.60
C ARG A 632 -1.76 -4.69 43.33
N LYS A 633 -2.07 -3.39 43.26
CA LYS A 633 -2.63 -2.79 42.05
C LYS A 633 -1.61 -2.80 40.91
N LEU A 634 -0.40 -2.27 41.14
CA LEU A 634 0.68 -2.26 40.15
C LEU A 634 1.08 -3.67 39.70
N GLN A 635 0.95 -4.68 40.56
CA GLN A 635 1.20 -6.10 40.26
C GLN A 635 0.07 -6.73 39.43
N LEU A 636 -1.17 -6.25 39.59
CA LEU A 636 -2.32 -6.58 38.73
C LEU A 636 -2.18 -5.90 37.36
N ASP A 637 -1.91 -4.59 37.35
CA ASP A 637 -1.69 -3.77 36.15
C ASP A 637 -0.51 -4.35 35.32
N LEU A 638 0.60 -4.72 35.97
CA LEU A 638 1.75 -5.39 35.34
C LEU A 638 1.42 -6.78 34.77
N ASN A 639 0.51 -7.54 35.41
CA ASN A 639 0.09 -8.84 34.89
C ASN A 639 -0.87 -8.67 33.69
N GLN A 640 -1.78 -7.70 33.74
CA GLN A 640 -2.62 -7.35 32.58
C GLN A 640 -1.78 -6.90 31.39
N GLU A 641 -0.74 -6.08 31.60
CA GLU A 641 0.13 -5.65 30.50
C GLU A 641 0.98 -6.78 29.94
N LYS A 642 1.41 -7.75 30.77
CA LYS A 642 2.02 -9.00 30.30
C LYS A 642 1.03 -9.87 29.52
N GLU A 643 -0.23 -9.95 29.94
CA GLU A 643 -1.26 -10.70 29.20
C GLU A 643 -1.55 -10.05 27.84
N LYS A 644 -1.69 -8.72 27.77
CA LYS A 644 -1.80 -7.99 26.49
C LYS A 644 -0.57 -8.19 25.61
N TYR A 645 0.64 -8.13 26.18
CA TYR A 645 1.87 -8.36 25.42
C TYR A 645 1.96 -9.80 24.90
N ASN A 646 1.61 -10.80 25.72
CA ASN A 646 1.56 -12.19 25.30
C ASN A 646 0.49 -12.43 24.23
N GLN A 647 -0.69 -11.79 24.32
CA GLN A 647 -1.73 -11.82 23.28
C GLN A 647 -1.23 -11.18 21.98
N MET A 648 -0.52 -10.06 22.06
CA MET A 648 0.08 -9.38 20.90
C MET A 648 1.18 -10.24 20.25
N VAL A 649 2.07 -10.86 21.04
CA VAL A 649 3.08 -11.81 20.55
C VAL A 649 2.43 -13.02 19.90
N THR A 650 1.42 -13.62 20.53
CA THR A 650 0.67 -14.76 19.98
C THR A 650 -0.03 -14.38 18.68
N LYS A 651 -0.60 -13.17 18.61
CA LYS A 651 -1.21 -12.62 17.38
C LYS A 651 -0.18 -12.47 16.26
N PHE A 652 0.95 -11.81 16.52
CA PHE A 652 2.00 -11.64 15.50
C PHE A 652 2.66 -12.96 15.09
N GLN A 653 2.78 -13.94 16.00
CA GLN A 653 3.19 -15.30 15.67
C GLN A 653 2.19 -15.95 14.71
N LYS A 654 0.89 -15.90 15.01
CA LYS A 654 -0.15 -16.44 14.12
C LYS A 654 -0.18 -15.71 12.77
N GLU A 655 -0.09 -14.39 12.73
CA GLU A 655 -0.04 -13.61 11.48
C GLU A 655 1.21 -13.95 10.65
N THR A 656 2.33 -14.31 11.29
CA THR A 656 3.53 -14.84 10.60
C THR A 656 3.29 -16.26 10.06
N GLU A 657 2.64 -17.14 10.81
CA GLU A 657 2.28 -18.50 10.38
C GLU A 657 1.25 -18.49 9.24
N ASP A 658 0.22 -17.65 9.33
CA ASP A 658 -0.80 -17.44 8.30
C ASP A 658 -0.14 -16.93 6.99
N MET A 659 0.80 -15.96 7.07
CA MET A 659 1.55 -15.49 5.88
C MET A 659 2.51 -16.55 5.31
N LEU A 660 3.15 -17.38 6.14
CA LEU A 660 3.99 -18.49 5.66
C LEU A 660 3.15 -19.59 4.98
N MET A 661 1.91 -19.80 5.42
CA MET A 661 0.94 -20.68 4.77
C MET A 661 0.54 -20.09 3.41
N GLN A 662 0.13 -18.82 3.34
CA GLN A 662 -0.20 -18.12 2.09
C GLN A 662 0.95 -18.14 1.08
N LEU A 663 2.19 -17.84 1.50
CA LEU A 663 3.36 -17.92 0.63
C LEU A 663 3.61 -19.34 0.10
N THR A 664 3.26 -20.37 0.88
CA THR A 664 3.34 -21.78 0.45
C THR A 664 2.25 -22.12 -0.57
N GLU A 665 1.02 -21.62 -0.35
CA GLU A 665 -0.11 -21.78 -1.28
C GLU A 665 0.13 -21.05 -2.60
N GLU A 666 0.58 -19.79 -2.58
CA GLU A 666 0.99 -19.04 -3.77
C GLU A 666 2.18 -19.69 -4.50
N SER A 667 3.14 -20.25 -3.76
CA SER A 667 4.23 -21.01 -4.38
C SER A 667 3.71 -22.25 -5.10
N ASN A 668 2.72 -22.94 -4.55
CA ASN A 668 2.10 -24.11 -5.18
C ASN A 668 1.30 -23.73 -6.43
N THR A 669 0.40 -22.74 -6.36
CA THR A 669 -0.40 -22.29 -7.50
C THR A 669 0.47 -21.68 -8.61
N ARG A 670 1.56 -20.98 -8.26
CA ARG A 670 2.56 -20.50 -9.24
C ARG A 670 3.26 -21.65 -9.97
N ASN A 671 3.60 -22.74 -9.27
CA ASN A 671 4.20 -23.91 -9.92
C ASN A 671 3.17 -24.61 -10.83
N GLU A 672 1.92 -24.73 -10.40
CA GLU A 672 0.83 -25.31 -11.20
C GLU A 672 0.55 -24.51 -12.47
N LEU A 673 0.40 -23.19 -12.36
CA LEU A 673 0.22 -22.30 -13.51
C LEU A 673 1.43 -22.33 -14.46
N GLN A 674 2.66 -22.46 -13.94
CA GLN A 674 3.86 -22.63 -14.77
C GLN A 674 3.87 -23.98 -15.52
N MET A 675 3.28 -25.03 -14.93
CA MET A 675 3.15 -26.35 -15.55
C MET A 675 2.02 -26.37 -16.60
N GLN A 676 0.89 -25.71 -16.34
CA GLN A 676 -0.18 -25.49 -17.32
C GLN A 676 0.30 -24.63 -18.51
N LEU A 677 1.04 -23.55 -18.25
CA LEU A 677 1.67 -22.71 -19.29
C LEU A 677 2.56 -23.55 -20.21
N ALA A 678 3.41 -24.42 -19.65
CA ALA A 678 4.28 -25.30 -20.42
C ALA A 678 3.51 -26.28 -21.33
N SER A 679 2.32 -26.73 -20.91
CA SER A 679 1.42 -27.51 -21.77
C SER A 679 0.88 -26.64 -22.91
N LYS A 680 0.39 -25.43 -22.63
CA LYS A 680 -0.17 -24.51 -23.65
C LYS A 680 0.87 -23.99 -24.64
N GLU A 681 2.12 -23.83 -24.23
CA GLU A 681 3.24 -23.55 -25.15
C GLU A 681 3.42 -24.68 -26.17
N SER A 682 3.29 -25.95 -25.75
CA SER A 682 3.35 -27.12 -26.64
C SER A 682 2.13 -27.24 -27.56
N ASP A 683 0.93 -26.92 -27.06
CA ASP A 683 -0.29 -26.87 -27.90
C ASP A 683 -0.13 -25.84 -29.04
N ILE A 684 0.37 -24.64 -28.71
CA ILE A 684 0.65 -23.57 -29.67
C ILE A 684 1.74 -23.98 -30.68
N GLU A 685 2.77 -24.69 -30.23
CA GLU A 685 3.82 -25.22 -31.09
C GLU A 685 3.28 -26.29 -32.06
N GLN A 686 2.43 -27.22 -31.59
CA GLN A 686 1.77 -28.20 -32.46
C GLN A 686 0.85 -27.54 -33.50
N LEU A 687 0.09 -26.51 -33.11
CA LEU A 687 -0.77 -25.78 -34.04
C LEU A 687 0.04 -25.02 -35.10
N ARG A 688 1.20 -24.44 -34.73
CA ARG A 688 2.13 -23.81 -35.68
C ARG A 688 2.76 -24.82 -36.64
N ALA A 689 3.16 -25.99 -36.15
CA ALA A 689 3.70 -27.06 -36.99
C ALA A 689 2.66 -27.53 -38.03
N ARG A 690 1.41 -27.78 -37.61
CA ARG A 690 0.31 -28.13 -38.51
C ARG A 690 -0.01 -27.04 -39.54
N LEU A 691 0.05 -25.76 -39.15
CA LEU A 691 -0.14 -24.65 -40.09
C LEU A 691 0.99 -24.60 -41.13
N ALA A 692 2.25 -24.78 -40.72
CA ALA A 692 3.38 -24.84 -41.65
C ALA A 692 3.32 -26.05 -42.60
N GLU A 693 2.89 -27.22 -42.09
CA GLU A 693 2.66 -28.43 -42.88
C GLU A 693 1.57 -28.22 -43.94
N LEU A 694 0.44 -27.59 -43.56
CA LEU A 694 -0.64 -27.23 -44.48
C LEU A 694 -0.20 -26.18 -45.52
N GLN A 695 0.59 -25.18 -45.13
CA GLN A 695 1.15 -24.18 -46.05
C GLN A 695 2.07 -24.85 -47.08
N LEU A 696 2.97 -25.74 -46.64
CA LEU A 696 3.83 -26.50 -47.55
C LEU A 696 3.03 -27.40 -48.51
N ARG A 697 1.93 -28.01 -48.02
CA ARG A 697 1.00 -28.83 -48.82
C ARG A 697 0.26 -27.99 -49.88
N MET A 698 -0.06 -26.72 -49.59
CA MET A 698 -0.62 -25.77 -50.56
C MET A 698 0.41 -25.31 -51.60
N ASP A 699 1.62 -24.90 -51.17
CA ASP A 699 2.68 -24.44 -52.08
C ASP A 699 3.17 -25.56 -53.02
N SER A 700 3.01 -26.83 -52.60
CA SER A 700 3.31 -28.02 -53.42
C SER A 700 2.27 -28.31 -54.51
N THR A 701 1.08 -27.69 -54.48
CA THR A 701 0.00 -27.96 -55.46
C THR A 701 0.11 -27.15 -56.75
N SER A 702 1.24 -27.30 -57.47
CA SER A 702 1.30 -26.95 -58.90
C SER A 702 2.18 -27.93 -59.70
N VAL A 703 1.66 -28.33 -60.87
CA VAL A 703 2.30 -29.15 -61.94
C VAL A 703 2.98 -30.49 -61.55
N ALA A 704 2.17 -31.49 -61.23
CA ALA A 704 2.45 -32.90 -61.55
C ALA A 704 1.14 -33.62 -61.94
N SER A 705 1.21 -34.70 -62.72
CA SER A 705 0.04 -35.39 -63.30
C SER A 705 0.05 -36.89 -63.01
N LEU A 706 -1.13 -37.45 -62.73
CA LEU A 706 -1.55 -38.86 -62.87
C LEU A 706 -0.54 -39.98 -62.52
N GLN A 707 -0.81 -40.74 -61.44
CA GLN A 707 -0.85 -42.20 -61.52
C GLN A 707 -1.54 -42.92 -60.32
N THR A 708 -2.53 -43.75 -60.67
CA THR A 708 -2.97 -45.06 -60.08
C THR A 708 -3.19 -45.28 -58.58
N ASP A 709 -4.32 -45.96 -58.29
CA ASP A 709 -4.78 -46.52 -57.01
C ASP A 709 -3.93 -47.67 -56.42
N GLU A 710 -4.39 -48.17 -55.26
CA GLU A 710 -4.08 -49.46 -54.61
C GLU A 710 -2.70 -49.63 -53.92
N ALA A 711 -2.60 -49.14 -52.67
CA ALA A 711 -1.84 -49.82 -51.61
C ALA A 711 -2.29 -49.38 -50.19
N ASP A 712 -2.32 -50.35 -49.26
CA ASP A 712 -2.53 -50.15 -47.81
C ASP A 712 -1.36 -49.38 -47.15
N GLY A 713 -1.62 -48.57 -46.12
CA GLY A 713 -0.59 -47.83 -45.40
C GLY A 713 -1.05 -46.56 -44.67
N THR A 714 -1.60 -46.69 -43.46
CA THR A 714 -1.94 -45.54 -42.57
C THR A 714 -0.68 -44.91 -41.91
N ILE A 715 0.27 -44.43 -42.71
CA ILE A 715 1.61 -43.97 -42.25
C ILE A 715 2.01 -42.62 -42.89
N GLY A 716 1.05 -41.71 -43.09
CA GLY A 716 1.28 -40.40 -43.72
C GLY A 716 1.19 -39.18 -42.79
N GLU A 717 0.33 -39.21 -41.76
CA GLU A 717 -0.06 -37.99 -41.01
C GLU A 717 0.33 -38.04 -39.52
N SER A 718 1.32 -38.86 -39.14
CA SER A 718 1.71 -39.11 -37.73
C SER A 718 3.17 -38.85 -37.36
N GLU A 719 4.10 -38.74 -38.31
CA GLU A 719 5.52 -38.54 -37.97
C GLU A 719 5.81 -37.17 -37.32
N SER A 720 4.98 -36.15 -37.58
CA SER A 720 5.08 -34.81 -36.97
C SER A 720 4.79 -34.78 -35.44
N ARG A 721 4.45 -35.90 -34.79
CA ARG A 721 3.92 -35.92 -33.40
C ARG A 721 4.65 -36.90 -32.48
N ILE A 722 5.74 -36.45 -31.86
CA ILE A 722 6.49 -37.21 -30.85
C ILE A 722 5.73 -37.22 -29.51
N GLU A 723 4.76 -38.13 -29.39
CA GLU A 723 4.02 -38.39 -28.15
C GLU A 723 3.76 -39.89 -27.96
N GLY A 724 3.46 -40.30 -26.72
CA GLY A 724 3.07 -41.67 -26.43
C GLY A 724 3.19 -42.04 -24.95
N TRP A 725 2.88 -43.30 -24.65
CA TRP A 725 2.94 -43.81 -23.29
C TRP A 725 4.35 -44.26 -22.91
N LEU A 726 4.91 -43.70 -21.83
CA LEU A 726 6.15 -44.16 -21.20
C LEU A 726 5.89 -44.69 -19.78
N SER A 727 6.80 -45.51 -19.27
CA SER A 727 6.71 -46.07 -17.92
C SER A 727 7.92 -45.62 -17.08
N ILE A 728 7.67 -45.10 -15.87
CA ILE A 728 8.66 -44.40 -15.04
C ILE A 728 8.73 -45.05 -13.64
N PRO A 729 9.91 -45.25 -13.01
CA PRO A 729 10.02 -45.83 -11.68
C PRO A 729 9.20 -45.08 -10.62
N ASN A 730 8.32 -45.80 -9.92
CA ASN A 730 7.48 -45.20 -8.87
C ASN A 730 8.31 -44.89 -7.61
N ARG A 731 8.80 -43.65 -7.51
CA ARG A 731 9.60 -43.16 -6.36
C ARG A 731 8.85 -43.15 -5.02
N GLY A 732 7.52 -43.24 -5.01
CA GLY A 732 6.70 -43.15 -3.80
C GLY A 732 6.56 -44.45 -3.00
N ASN A 733 6.86 -45.62 -3.58
CA ASN A 733 6.56 -46.92 -2.95
C ASN A 733 7.72 -47.92 -3.06
N ILE A 734 8.84 -47.63 -2.37
CA ILE A 734 10.10 -48.42 -2.40
C ILE A 734 9.87 -49.91 -2.05
N LYS A 735 8.80 -50.25 -1.31
CA LYS A 735 8.45 -51.64 -0.97
C LYS A 735 7.75 -52.42 -2.08
N ARG A 736 7.16 -51.75 -3.08
CA ARG A 736 6.63 -52.37 -4.31
C ARG A 736 7.34 -51.76 -5.52
N HIS A 737 8.43 -52.41 -5.93
CA HIS A 737 9.18 -52.06 -7.13
C HIS A 737 8.25 -52.14 -8.35
N GLY A 738 7.93 -51.00 -8.95
CA GLY A 738 6.94 -50.92 -10.02
C GLY A 738 7.12 -49.68 -10.89
N TRP A 739 6.79 -49.84 -12.17
CA TRP A 739 6.72 -48.75 -13.12
C TRP A 739 5.33 -48.10 -13.08
N LYS A 740 5.28 -46.77 -13.09
CA LYS A 740 4.07 -45.98 -13.30
C LYS A 740 3.98 -45.63 -14.78
N LYS A 741 2.92 -46.07 -15.47
CA LYS A 741 2.60 -45.63 -16.84
C LYS A 741 2.20 -44.14 -16.78
N GLN A 742 2.70 -43.33 -17.71
CA GLN A 742 2.40 -41.91 -17.86
C GLN A 742 2.34 -41.56 -19.35
N TYR A 743 1.46 -40.63 -19.72
CA TYR A 743 1.38 -40.14 -21.09
C TYR A 743 2.41 -39.02 -21.28
N VAL A 744 3.14 -39.02 -22.40
CA VAL A 744 4.27 -38.11 -22.62
C VAL A 744 4.16 -37.42 -23.97
N VAL A 745 4.39 -36.11 -23.98
CA VAL A 745 4.45 -35.26 -25.19
C VAL A 745 5.82 -34.58 -25.23
N VAL A 746 6.47 -34.58 -26.40
CA VAL A 746 7.75 -33.91 -26.63
C VAL A 746 7.52 -32.71 -27.56
N SER A 747 7.77 -31.51 -27.03
CA SER A 747 7.85 -30.24 -27.77
C SER A 747 9.31 -29.98 -28.20
N SER A 748 9.58 -28.96 -29.02
CA SER A 748 10.96 -28.56 -29.38
C SER A 748 11.80 -28.11 -28.18
N LYS A 749 11.15 -27.72 -27.06
CA LYS A 749 11.80 -27.16 -25.86
C LYS A 749 11.52 -27.92 -24.57
N LYS A 750 10.48 -28.75 -24.50
CA LYS A 750 10.02 -29.37 -23.24
C LYS A 750 9.52 -30.79 -23.45
N ILE A 751 9.72 -31.63 -22.43
CA ILE A 751 9.09 -32.95 -22.30
C ILE A 751 8.05 -32.87 -21.19
N LEU A 752 6.79 -33.16 -21.53
CA LEU A 752 5.60 -33.03 -20.69
C LEU A 752 5.09 -34.42 -20.30
N PHE A 753 4.88 -34.68 -19.02
CA PHE A 753 4.43 -35.98 -18.50
C PHE A 753 3.09 -35.85 -17.75
N TYR A 754 2.03 -36.42 -18.29
CA TYR A 754 0.66 -36.43 -17.73
C TYR A 754 0.42 -37.77 -17.00
N ASN A 755 -0.52 -37.85 -16.05
CA ASN A 755 -0.84 -39.15 -15.43
C ASN A 755 -1.60 -40.05 -16.41
N ASP A 756 -2.52 -39.45 -17.16
CA ASP A 756 -3.39 -40.06 -18.16
C ASP A 756 -3.67 -39.07 -19.31
N GLU A 757 -4.59 -39.44 -20.21
CA GLU A 757 -4.98 -38.61 -21.36
C GLU A 757 -5.99 -37.50 -20.98
N LEU A 758 -6.66 -37.60 -19.82
CA LEU A 758 -7.57 -36.56 -19.33
C LEU A 758 -6.79 -35.36 -18.75
N ASP A 759 -5.72 -35.64 -18.00
CA ASP A 759 -4.72 -34.62 -17.61
C ASP A 759 -4.17 -33.86 -18.82
N LYS A 760 -4.00 -34.54 -19.98
CA LYS A 760 -3.51 -33.92 -21.22
C LYS A 760 -4.54 -32.94 -21.80
N GLU A 761 -5.80 -33.35 -21.90
CA GLU A 761 -6.90 -32.47 -22.35
C GLU A 761 -7.08 -31.27 -21.42
N GLN A 762 -6.99 -31.48 -20.10
CA GLN A 762 -7.02 -30.42 -19.09
C GLN A 762 -5.71 -29.61 -19.00
N SER A 763 -4.68 -30.00 -19.76
CA SER A 763 -3.37 -29.34 -19.82
C SER A 763 -2.65 -29.26 -18.47
N ASN A 764 -2.79 -30.32 -17.67
CA ASN A 764 -2.26 -30.50 -16.33
C ASN A 764 -1.12 -31.54 -16.31
N PRO A 765 0.10 -31.21 -16.78
CA PRO A 765 1.21 -32.15 -16.75
C PRO A 765 1.72 -32.34 -15.31
N SER A 766 1.85 -33.60 -14.87
CA SER A 766 2.42 -33.98 -13.58
C SER A 766 3.93 -33.72 -13.44
N MET A 767 4.66 -33.59 -14.55
CA MET A 767 6.09 -33.25 -14.59
C MET A 767 6.43 -32.58 -15.92
N VAL A 768 7.38 -31.64 -15.87
CA VAL A 768 7.92 -30.94 -17.05
C VAL A 768 9.44 -30.94 -16.97
N LEU A 769 10.12 -31.28 -18.06
CA LEU A 769 11.58 -31.19 -18.20
C LEU A 769 11.92 -30.26 -19.38
N ASP A 770 12.74 -29.24 -19.16
CA ASP A 770 13.22 -28.38 -20.25
C ASP A 770 14.35 -29.08 -21.01
N ILE A 771 14.28 -29.13 -22.34
CA ILE A 771 15.25 -29.84 -23.19
C ILE A 771 16.65 -29.22 -23.07
N ASP A 772 16.72 -27.89 -22.92
CA ASP A 772 17.95 -27.13 -22.65
C ASP A 772 18.66 -27.51 -21.32
N LYS A 773 18.03 -28.34 -20.47
CA LYS A 773 18.54 -28.79 -19.16
C LYS A 773 18.78 -30.31 -19.09
N LEU A 774 18.69 -31.01 -20.22
CA LEU A 774 19.08 -32.41 -20.36
C LEU A 774 20.60 -32.49 -20.51
N PHE A 775 21.30 -33.17 -19.60
CA PHE A 775 22.75 -33.39 -19.70
C PHE A 775 23.10 -34.48 -20.71
N HIS A 776 22.34 -35.58 -20.70
CA HIS A 776 22.39 -36.61 -21.73
C HIS A 776 21.14 -37.51 -21.66
N VAL A 777 20.85 -38.17 -22.79
CA VAL A 777 19.93 -39.29 -22.90
C VAL A 777 20.73 -40.48 -23.43
N ARG A 778 20.63 -41.66 -22.79
CA ARG A 778 21.33 -42.87 -23.23
C ARG A 778 20.47 -44.13 -23.05
N PRO A 779 20.66 -45.19 -23.86
CA PRO A 779 20.15 -46.52 -23.51
C PRO A 779 20.80 -47.02 -22.21
N VAL A 780 20.09 -47.86 -21.47
CA VAL A 780 20.63 -48.51 -20.27
C VAL A 780 21.30 -49.84 -20.60
N THR A 781 22.12 -50.32 -19.67
CA THR A 781 22.70 -51.66 -19.69
C THR A 781 22.01 -52.56 -18.65
N GLN A 782 22.24 -53.88 -18.73
CA GLN A 782 21.80 -54.83 -17.68
C GLN A 782 22.38 -54.49 -16.29
N GLY A 783 23.52 -53.79 -16.22
CA GLY A 783 24.10 -53.31 -14.96
C GLY A 783 23.38 -52.09 -14.38
N ASP A 784 22.85 -51.21 -15.23
CA ASP A 784 22.06 -50.03 -14.81
C ASP A 784 20.69 -50.44 -14.24
N VAL A 785 20.06 -51.48 -14.80
CA VAL A 785 18.70 -51.93 -14.43
C VAL A 785 18.67 -53.45 -14.21
N TYR A 786 19.42 -53.90 -13.20
CA TYR A 786 19.64 -55.32 -12.86
C TYR A 786 18.39 -56.18 -12.57
N ARG A 787 17.19 -55.59 -12.54
CA ARG A 787 15.89 -56.27 -12.33
C ARG A 787 15.01 -56.35 -13.58
N ALA A 788 15.38 -55.67 -14.66
CA ALA A 788 14.67 -55.78 -15.94
C ALA A 788 15.13 -57.05 -16.67
N ASN A 789 14.22 -57.66 -17.41
CA ASN A 789 14.54 -58.80 -18.27
C ASN A 789 15.47 -58.34 -19.42
N THR A 790 16.31 -59.23 -19.95
CA THR A 790 17.25 -58.84 -21.01
C THR A 790 16.52 -58.36 -22.29
N ASP A 791 15.32 -58.86 -22.55
CA ASP A 791 14.43 -58.41 -23.64
C ASP A 791 13.82 -57.01 -23.40
N GLU A 792 13.89 -56.50 -22.17
CA GLU A 792 13.40 -55.16 -21.79
C GLU A 792 14.52 -54.12 -21.85
N ILE A 793 15.79 -54.48 -21.64
CA ILE A 793 16.94 -53.55 -21.64
C ILE A 793 16.97 -52.63 -22.88
N PRO A 794 16.77 -53.10 -24.14
CA PRO A 794 16.75 -52.22 -25.32
C PRO A 794 15.59 -51.22 -25.34
N LYS A 795 14.56 -51.43 -24.52
CA LYS A 795 13.35 -50.60 -24.41
C LYS A 795 13.45 -49.61 -23.24
N ILE A 796 14.60 -49.54 -22.57
CA ILE A 796 14.82 -48.72 -21.39
C ILE A 796 15.95 -47.71 -21.66
N PHE A 797 15.69 -46.44 -21.34
CA PHE A 797 16.66 -45.35 -21.46
C PHE A 797 16.75 -44.52 -20.18
N GLN A 798 17.88 -43.85 -20.00
CA GLN A 798 18.17 -42.97 -18.88
C GLN A 798 18.35 -41.54 -19.38
N ILE A 799 17.68 -40.61 -18.73
CA ILE A 799 17.89 -39.16 -18.85
C ILE A 799 18.61 -38.68 -17.59
N LEU A 800 19.67 -37.88 -17.74
CA LEU A 800 20.17 -37.04 -16.64
C LEU A 800 19.73 -35.58 -16.85
N TYR A 801 19.16 -34.98 -15.82
CA TYR A 801 18.53 -33.65 -15.88
C TYR A 801 19.06 -32.69 -14.80
N ALA A 802 19.28 -31.44 -15.19
CA ALA A 802 19.69 -30.34 -14.32
C ALA A 802 18.48 -29.76 -13.54
N LYS A 803 18.13 -30.37 -12.41
CA LYS A 803 17.12 -29.78 -11.51
C LYS A 803 17.71 -28.59 -10.75
N LYS A 804 17.45 -27.37 -11.23
CA LYS A 804 17.70 -26.13 -10.47
C LYS A 804 16.89 -26.19 -9.17
N GLU A 805 17.56 -26.20 -8.03
CA GLU A 805 16.92 -26.20 -6.71
C GLU A 805 16.37 -24.79 -6.41
N ASN A 806 15.11 -24.68 -5.98
CA ASN A 806 14.54 -23.39 -5.55
C ASN A 806 15.22 -22.99 -4.23
N ALA A 807 16.17 -22.05 -4.32
CA ALA A 807 17.13 -21.70 -3.26
C ALA A 807 16.55 -20.95 -2.05
N GLU A 808 15.23 -21.07 -1.79
CA GLU A 808 14.49 -20.30 -0.79
C GLU A 808 14.12 -21.12 0.45
N LYS A 809 14.08 -22.46 0.38
CA LYS A 809 13.78 -23.34 1.54
C LYS A 809 14.98 -23.58 2.47
N ARG A 810 15.76 -22.55 2.79
CA ARG A 810 16.92 -22.63 3.72
C ARG A 810 17.07 -21.49 4.74
N PHE A 811 16.12 -20.55 4.84
CA PHE A 811 16.18 -19.49 5.86
C PHE A 811 14.92 -19.42 6.74
N GLY A 812 15.13 -19.66 8.05
CA GLY A 812 14.13 -19.62 9.10
C GLY A 812 14.01 -20.96 9.85
N VAL A 813 14.17 -21.05 11.19
CA VAL A 813 14.60 -20.06 12.20
C VAL A 813 15.39 -20.83 13.29
N GLY A 814 16.49 -20.29 13.85
CA GLY A 814 17.27 -21.03 14.86
C GLY A 814 18.50 -20.32 15.46
N SER A 815 18.26 -19.44 16.45
CA SER A 815 19.21 -18.72 17.33
C SER A 815 20.71 -19.11 17.38
N ARG A 816 21.56 -18.14 17.00
CA ARG A 816 22.81 -17.69 17.67
C ARG A 816 23.55 -18.68 18.61
N ALA A 817 24.58 -19.32 18.06
CA ALA A 817 25.78 -19.77 18.80
C ALA A 817 27.05 -19.34 18.03
N ALA A 818 28.19 -19.17 18.71
CA ALA A 818 29.36 -18.47 18.16
C ALA A 818 30.48 -19.41 17.68
N SER A 819 31.42 -18.82 16.91
CA SER A 819 32.75 -19.32 16.55
C SER A 819 32.86 -20.68 15.83
N ARG A 820 33.14 -20.63 14.53
CA ARG A 820 34.54 -20.73 14.04
C ARG A 820 34.65 -20.25 12.59
N GLU A 821 35.75 -19.60 12.27
CA GLU A 821 36.23 -19.52 10.89
C GLU A 821 36.82 -20.88 10.52
N ASP A 822 36.49 -21.39 9.33
CA ASP A 822 37.36 -22.35 8.64
C ASP A 822 37.19 -22.19 7.13
N LYS A 823 38.31 -22.22 6.41
CA LYS A 823 38.33 -22.07 4.95
C LYS A 823 38.11 -23.42 4.31
N LEU A 824 37.13 -23.55 3.41
CA LEU A 824 37.16 -24.64 2.43
C LEU A 824 36.66 -24.20 1.05
N SER A 825 37.27 -24.82 0.04
CA SER A 825 37.16 -24.53 -1.38
C SER A 825 35.74 -24.53 -1.94
N SER A 826 35.49 -23.62 -2.88
CA SER A 826 34.38 -23.70 -3.82
C SER A 826 34.41 -25.03 -4.60
N THR A 827 33.33 -25.81 -4.49
CA THR A 827 33.03 -26.90 -5.43
C THR A 827 31.53 -27.00 -5.53
N THR A 828 30.97 -26.44 -6.60
CA THR A 828 29.54 -26.55 -6.91
C THR A 828 29.23 -28.01 -7.20
N ARG A 829 28.64 -28.72 -6.23
CA ARG A 829 28.10 -30.06 -6.45
C ARG A 829 26.75 -29.93 -7.13
N ASP A 830 26.77 -29.84 -8.46
CA ASP A 830 25.56 -29.96 -9.26
C ASP A 830 24.90 -31.32 -8.97
N THR A 831 23.72 -31.28 -8.34
CA THR A 831 22.92 -32.47 -8.05
C THR A 831 22.21 -32.93 -9.31
N SER A 832 22.96 -33.57 -10.20
CA SER A 832 22.42 -34.22 -11.40
C SER A 832 21.51 -35.39 -11.01
N TYR A 833 20.24 -35.34 -11.42
CA TYR A 833 19.27 -36.39 -11.14
C TYR A 833 19.13 -37.33 -12.34
N SER A 834 19.36 -38.62 -12.11
CA SER A 834 19.03 -39.70 -13.05
C SER A 834 17.53 -40.02 -13.00
N TYR A 835 16.91 -40.10 -14.16
CA TYR A 835 15.58 -40.65 -14.38
C TYR A 835 15.69 -41.78 -15.41
N THR A 836 14.99 -42.89 -15.19
CA THR A 836 14.97 -44.07 -16.08
C THR A 836 13.56 -44.23 -16.62
N TYR A 837 13.42 -44.66 -17.87
CA TYR A 837 12.16 -44.71 -18.61
C TYR A 837 12.09 -46.01 -19.43
N HIS A 838 10.92 -46.63 -19.48
CA HIS A 838 10.68 -47.91 -20.16
C HIS A 838 9.48 -47.78 -21.10
N PHE A 839 9.63 -48.18 -22.37
CA PHE A 839 8.50 -48.27 -23.30
C PHE A 839 7.60 -49.47 -22.93
N PRO A 840 6.31 -49.30 -22.60
CA PRO A 840 5.42 -50.43 -22.36
C PRO A 840 5.25 -51.26 -23.66
N ARG A 841 4.74 -52.49 -23.53
CA ARG A 841 4.34 -53.27 -24.71
C ARG A 841 3.25 -52.51 -25.48
N LEU A 842 3.49 -52.36 -26.79
CA LEU A 842 2.43 -52.34 -27.80
C LEU A 842 1.85 -53.76 -27.92
#